data_AF-A0A6A4RBK4-F1
#
_entry.id   AF-A0A6A4RBK4-F1
#
_cell.length_a   1.000
_cell.length_b   1.000
_cell.length_c   1.000
_cell.angle_alpha   90.00
_cell.angle_beta   90.00
_cell.angle_gamma   90.00
#
_symmetry.space_group_name_H-M   'P 1'
#
loop_
_entity.id
_entity.type
_entity.pdbx_description
1 polymer ?
#
loop_
_entity_poly.entity_id
_entity_poly.type
_entity_poly.pdbx_seq_one_letter_code
_entity_poly.pdbx_strand_id
1 'polypeptide(L)'
;MFSLHDEPPRRQTLDQIGCGLNSVAMSDRSEFIIGRPEAVYFYEVDGRGPCWAFEGEKKLIGWFRGYLLCVIADQRMGNYTFNVYDLKNRLIAHSVLVKDVSHMLYEWGNIILIMTDKSALCIGEKDMESKLDMLFKKNLYTVAINLVQTQQADAAATAEVLRKYADHLYSKQDYDEAMAQYIQTIGHLEPSYVIQKFLDAQRIYNLTNYLEKLHEKGLASKDHTTLLLNCYTKLKDVEKLNLFIKSDDSIGELKFDVETAIRVCRSANYHEHAMYVAKKAGRHEWYLKILLEDLGRYEEALQYISSLESSQAGMTIKEYGKILIEHKPVETIEILIRLCTEDGDSRGDSNGAYVSMLPSPVDFLSIFIHHPQSLMDFFEKYTNKVKDSPAQVEIHNTLLELYIANELNFPSISQVNEDGDYHNLPSAKTMTLSSQSNGTVADHKDSQEEKDRLERRKKGLHLLKSAWPPEMEHPLYDVDLAIILCEMNAFKDGILYLYEKMKLYKEVIACYMQKHDHEGLIACCKRLGDSGKGGHPSLWADVLKYFGELGEDCSKEVKEVLTYIERDDILPPIIVLQTLSRNPCLTLSVIKDYVARKLEQESKMIEEDRQAIEKYQEDTLLVRKEIQDLRTNARIFQLSKCTACTFTLDLPAVHFMCMHSFHLRCLGDSEKECPECAPEYRSVIEMKRNLEQNSKDQDRFFQQVKNSKDGFSVIAEYFGKGIISKTSNGSTSRAHIWKCNIH
;
A
#
# COMPACT_ATOMS: atom_id res chain seq x y z
N MET A 1 31.55 78.15 57.32
CA MET A 1 31.24 76.82 56.72
C MET A 1 31.98 75.67 57.41
N PHE A 2 33.00 75.92 58.25
CA PHE A 2 33.50 74.93 59.19
C PHE A 2 33.18 75.41 60.61
N SER A 3 32.61 74.54 61.45
CA SER A 3 32.42 74.77 62.88
C SER A 3 33.65 74.27 63.63
N LEU A 4 34.29 75.13 64.41
CA LEU A 4 35.29 74.71 65.39
C LEU A 4 34.53 74.06 66.55
N HIS A 5 34.74 72.77 66.80
CA HIS A 5 34.19 72.11 67.99
C HIS A 5 35.11 72.44 69.18
N ASP A 6 34.67 73.35 70.05
CA ASP A 6 35.40 73.76 71.27
C ASP A 6 35.16 72.80 72.46
N GLU A 7 34.29 71.80 72.33
CA GLU A 7 34.08 70.79 73.37
C GLU A 7 35.17 69.70 73.30
N PRO A 8 35.83 69.36 74.42
CA PRO A 8 36.89 68.35 74.42
C PRO A 8 36.28 66.98 74.08
N PRO A 9 36.86 66.23 73.12
CA PRO A 9 36.33 64.94 72.73
C PRO A 9 36.33 63.96 73.92
N ARG A 10 35.26 63.16 74.03
CA ARG A 10 35.17 62.10 75.04
C ARG A 10 36.25 61.07 74.77
N ARG A 11 37.20 60.90 75.71
CA ARG A 11 38.33 59.97 75.59
C ARG A 11 38.01 58.61 76.20
N GLN A 12 38.35 57.54 75.51
CA GLN A 12 38.35 56.16 76.01
C GLN A 12 39.70 55.52 75.64
N THR A 13 40.36 54.90 76.61
CA THR A 13 41.63 54.21 76.38
C THR A 13 41.34 52.81 75.84
N LEU A 14 41.79 52.52 74.61
CA LEU A 14 41.59 51.22 73.96
C LEU A 14 42.78 50.26 74.18
N ASP A 15 44.01 50.78 74.32
CA ASP A 15 45.22 50.03 74.65
C ASP A 15 46.18 50.94 75.44
N GLN A 16 47.01 50.35 76.31
CA GLN A 16 48.06 51.04 77.07
C GLN A 16 49.37 51.14 76.29
N ILE A 17 49.55 50.35 75.24
CA ILE A 17 50.76 50.34 74.41
C ILE A 17 50.51 51.17 73.13
N GLY A 18 51.36 52.16 72.86
CA GLY A 18 51.26 53.03 71.68
C GLY A 18 52.07 52.56 70.47
N CYS A 19 52.46 53.50 69.61
CA CYS A 19 53.39 53.30 68.50
C CYS A 19 54.32 54.52 68.32
N GLY A 20 55.28 54.40 67.39
CA GLY A 20 56.09 55.52 66.96
C GLY A 20 55.28 56.60 66.23
N LEU A 21 55.82 57.82 66.17
CA LEU A 21 55.23 58.92 65.40
C LEU A 21 55.05 58.49 63.93
N ASN A 22 53.89 58.81 63.35
CA ASN A 22 53.51 58.52 61.97
C ASN A 22 53.28 57.03 61.61
N SER A 23 53.29 56.12 62.59
CA SER A 23 52.90 54.70 62.42
C SER A 23 51.41 54.47 62.70
N VAL A 24 50.58 55.41 62.26
CA VAL A 24 49.14 55.42 62.50
C VAL A 24 48.41 55.75 61.20
N ALA A 25 47.32 55.03 60.94
CA ALA A 25 46.41 55.33 59.83
C ALA A 25 44.95 55.06 60.25
N MET A 26 44.00 55.44 59.41
CA MET A 26 42.59 55.09 59.56
C MET A 26 42.14 54.34 58.31
N SER A 27 41.42 53.24 58.48
CA SER A 27 40.88 52.47 57.36
C SER A 27 39.65 53.16 56.75
N ASP A 28 39.24 52.74 55.56
CA ASP A 28 37.99 53.20 54.92
C ASP A 28 36.74 52.83 55.75
N ARG A 29 36.87 51.91 56.72
CA ARG A 29 35.82 51.51 57.65
C ARG A 29 35.88 52.26 58.98
N SER A 30 36.71 53.31 59.06
CA SER A 30 36.98 54.07 60.29
C SER A 30 37.61 53.24 61.41
N GLU A 31 38.31 52.15 61.07
CA GLU A 31 39.13 51.42 62.04
C GLU A 31 40.46 52.15 62.22
N PHE A 32 40.88 52.34 63.46
CA PHE A 32 42.15 52.97 63.79
C PHE A 32 43.28 51.94 63.72
N ILE A 33 44.30 52.21 62.91
CA ILE A 33 45.39 51.30 62.60
C ILE A 33 46.66 51.77 63.30
N ILE A 34 47.29 50.88 64.07
CA ILE A 34 48.54 51.15 64.79
C ILE A 34 49.62 50.17 64.33
N GLY A 35 50.77 50.70 63.91
CA GLY A 35 51.96 49.93 63.58
C GLY A 35 52.93 49.79 64.74
N ARG A 36 53.22 48.55 65.12
CA ARG A 36 54.31 48.23 66.04
C ARG A 36 55.37 47.36 65.33
N PRO A 37 56.59 47.22 65.89
CA PRO A 37 57.65 46.45 65.26
C PRO A 37 57.27 44.98 64.97
N GLU A 38 56.38 44.40 65.77
CA GLU A 38 55.93 43.01 65.66
C GLU A 38 54.70 42.82 64.77
N ALA A 39 53.80 43.81 64.72
CA ALA A 39 52.51 43.66 64.07
C ALA A 39 51.83 45.01 63.81
N VAL A 40 50.81 44.96 62.95
CA VAL A 40 49.85 46.05 62.74
C VAL A 40 48.52 45.65 63.37
N TYR A 41 47.98 46.53 64.22
CA TYR A 41 46.77 46.32 65.01
C TYR A 41 45.65 47.23 64.52
N PHE A 42 44.44 46.68 64.42
CA PHE A 42 43.23 47.42 64.10
C PHE A 42 42.41 47.63 65.38
N TYR A 43 41.79 48.80 65.52
CA TYR A 43 40.95 49.16 66.64
C TYR A 43 39.63 49.74 66.14
N GLU A 44 38.54 49.31 66.76
CA GLU A 44 37.21 49.87 66.60
C GLU A 44 36.84 50.69 67.84
N VAL A 45 35.70 51.37 67.81
CA VAL A 45 35.21 52.17 68.94
C VAL A 45 35.02 51.31 70.20
N ASP A 46 34.67 50.02 70.01
CA ASP A 46 34.36 49.09 71.09
C ASP A 46 35.59 48.32 71.62
N GLY A 47 36.75 48.39 70.95
CA GLY A 47 37.96 47.70 71.39
C GLY A 47 38.93 47.29 70.29
N ARG A 48 39.82 46.35 70.63
CA ARG A 48 40.86 45.86 69.72
C ARG A 48 40.29 44.84 68.72
N GLY A 49 40.48 45.12 67.44
CA GLY A 49 40.11 44.27 66.32
C GLY A 49 41.25 43.34 65.87
N PRO A 50 41.25 42.90 64.59
CA PRO A 50 42.23 41.94 64.08
C PRO A 50 43.66 42.51 64.09
N CYS A 51 44.65 41.61 64.11
CA CYS A 51 46.05 42.00 64.02
C CYS A 51 46.79 41.15 62.99
N TRP A 52 47.79 41.77 62.37
CA TRP A 52 48.58 41.17 61.31
C TRP A 52 50.05 41.25 61.68
N ALA A 53 50.70 40.10 61.83
CA ALA A 53 52.10 40.02 62.19
C ALA A 53 52.98 40.48 61.01
N PHE A 54 53.73 41.55 61.23
CA PHE A 54 54.68 42.10 60.28
C PHE A 54 55.93 42.44 61.08
N GLU A 55 57.04 41.78 60.83
CA GLU A 55 58.29 42.12 61.51
C GLU A 55 58.93 43.37 60.88
N GLY A 56 59.71 44.10 61.68
CA GLY A 56 60.49 45.25 61.26
C GLY A 56 59.96 46.59 61.79
N GLU A 57 60.85 47.57 61.88
CA GLU A 57 60.51 48.89 62.43
C GLU A 57 59.64 49.68 61.46
N LYS A 58 58.38 49.91 61.84
CA LYS A 58 57.40 50.62 61.02
C LYS A 58 57.65 52.11 61.15
N LYS A 59 57.98 52.77 60.04
CA LYS A 59 58.24 54.21 60.01
C LYS A 59 57.01 55.01 59.61
N LEU A 60 56.30 54.53 58.59
CA LEU A 60 55.06 55.13 58.10
C LEU A 60 54.04 54.03 57.83
N ILE A 61 52.80 54.28 58.22
CA ILE A 61 51.65 53.45 57.84
C ILE A 61 50.61 54.32 57.16
N GLY A 62 49.96 53.75 56.15
CA GLY A 62 48.87 54.39 55.43
C GLY A 62 47.82 53.38 55.03
N TRP A 63 46.67 53.89 54.65
CA TRP A 63 45.59 53.10 54.11
C TRP A 63 45.15 53.71 52.78
N PHE A 64 45.08 52.90 51.73
CA PHE A 64 44.65 53.36 50.42
C PHE A 64 43.83 52.29 49.72
N ARG A 65 42.55 52.55 49.46
CA ARG A 65 41.64 51.68 48.68
C ARG A 65 41.65 50.22 49.15
N GLY A 66 41.65 49.99 50.46
CA GLY A 66 41.69 48.65 51.04
C GLY A 66 43.08 48.00 51.15
N TYR A 67 44.15 48.66 50.71
CA TYR A 67 45.53 48.22 50.90
C TYR A 67 46.16 48.89 52.12
N LEU A 68 46.92 48.10 52.89
CA LEU A 68 47.78 48.60 53.95
C LEU A 68 49.13 48.99 53.36
N LEU A 69 49.48 50.26 53.49
CA LEU A 69 50.74 50.83 53.03
C LEU A 69 51.72 50.87 54.20
N CYS A 70 52.94 50.40 53.99
CA CYS A 70 53.91 50.29 55.07
C CYS A 70 55.32 50.61 54.59
N VAL A 71 55.97 51.58 55.24
CA VAL A 71 57.41 51.82 55.10
C VAL A 71 58.11 51.18 56.29
N ILE A 72 58.91 50.16 56.02
CA ILE A 72 59.66 49.41 57.03
C ILE A 72 61.14 49.80 56.92
N ALA A 73 61.75 50.16 58.04
CA ALA A 73 63.18 50.43 58.11
C ALA A 73 63.96 49.12 58.30
N ASP A 74 64.96 48.90 57.44
CA ASP A 74 65.95 47.84 57.65
C ASP A 74 67.10 48.37 58.52
N GLN A 75 67.08 47.98 59.79
CA GLN A 75 68.06 48.40 60.80
C GLN A 75 69.50 47.99 60.46
N ARG A 76 69.71 47.02 59.54
CA ARG A 76 71.06 46.53 59.19
C ARG A 76 71.72 47.34 58.08
N MET A 77 70.93 47.91 57.16
CA MET A 77 71.42 48.50 55.91
C MET A 77 71.07 49.99 55.76
N GLY A 78 70.26 50.55 56.65
CA GLY A 78 69.80 51.94 56.57
C GLY A 78 68.89 52.22 55.37
N ASN A 79 68.38 51.17 54.72
CA ASN A 79 67.45 51.24 53.60
C ASN A 79 66.02 51.08 54.11
N TYR A 80 65.07 51.62 53.35
CA TYR A 80 63.66 51.51 53.65
C TYR A 80 62.99 50.66 52.57
N THR A 81 62.06 49.79 52.96
CA THR A 81 61.22 49.05 52.02
C THR A 81 59.80 49.57 52.11
N PHE A 82 59.26 50.00 50.97
CA PHE A 82 57.84 50.30 50.86
C PHE A 82 57.09 49.07 50.39
N ASN A 83 56.13 48.62 51.19
CA ASN A 83 55.28 47.47 50.92
C ASN A 83 53.82 47.90 50.85
N VAL A 84 53.12 47.42 49.83
CA VAL A 84 51.67 47.50 49.67
C VAL A 84 51.10 46.13 49.97
N TYR A 85 50.36 45.99 51.06
CA TYR A 85 49.78 44.74 51.50
C TYR A 85 48.29 44.67 51.16
N ASP A 86 47.91 43.58 50.51
CA ASP A 86 46.52 43.15 50.38
C ASP A 86 46.23 42.17 51.52
N LEU A 87 45.62 42.68 52.59
CA LEU A 87 45.29 41.88 53.76
C LEU A 87 44.20 40.85 53.48
N LYS A 88 43.26 41.15 52.57
CA LYS A 88 42.16 40.23 52.23
C LYS A 88 42.68 38.99 51.51
N ASN A 89 43.54 39.18 50.51
CA ASN A 89 44.13 38.09 49.74
C ASN A 89 45.44 37.54 50.34
N ARG A 90 45.92 38.12 51.45
CA ARG A 90 47.18 37.76 52.14
C ARG A 90 48.41 37.85 51.22
N LEU A 91 48.48 38.89 50.40
CA LEU A 91 49.54 39.08 49.40
C LEU A 91 50.26 40.42 49.57
N ILE A 92 51.54 40.44 49.17
CA ILE A 92 52.29 41.67 48.97
C ILE A 92 52.04 42.11 47.53
N ALA A 93 51.17 43.11 47.35
CA ALA A 93 50.79 43.63 46.03
C ALA A 93 51.98 44.35 45.35
N HIS A 94 52.79 45.05 46.13
CA HIS A 94 54.00 45.70 45.65
C HIS A 94 55.06 45.81 46.76
N SER A 95 56.33 45.67 46.40
CA SER A 95 57.46 45.85 47.30
C SER A 95 58.60 46.51 46.55
N VAL A 96 59.12 47.62 47.07
CA VAL A 96 60.20 48.37 46.44
C VAL A 96 61.13 48.97 47.49
N LEU A 97 62.43 48.97 47.19
CA LEU A 97 63.42 49.66 47.99
C LEU A 97 63.32 51.16 47.76
N VAL A 98 63.19 51.91 48.84
CA VAL A 98 63.06 53.36 48.84
C VAL A 98 64.12 53.99 49.76
N LYS A 99 64.42 55.25 49.48
CA LYS A 99 65.23 56.08 50.39
C LYS A 99 64.38 56.48 51.60
N ASP A 100 64.97 57.29 52.48
CA ASP A 100 64.27 57.81 53.64
C ASP A 100 63.02 58.62 53.25
N VAL A 101 61.84 58.13 53.64
CA VAL A 101 60.54 58.71 53.33
C VAL A 101 60.14 59.72 54.41
N SER A 102 59.89 60.97 54.00
CA SER A 102 59.39 62.04 54.87
C SER A 102 57.86 62.06 54.98
N HIS A 103 57.17 61.93 53.85
CA HIS A 103 55.71 61.94 53.78
C HIS A 103 55.19 60.90 52.81
N MET A 104 54.03 60.31 53.15
CA MET A 104 53.26 59.43 52.28
C MET A 104 51.91 60.07 52.03
N LEU A 105 51.63 60.37 50.78
CA LEU A 105 50.38 60.96 50.31
C LEU A 105 49.70 59.99 49.34
N TYR A 106 48.38 60.07 49.21
CA TYR A 106 47.62 59.21 48.30
C TYR A 106 46.56 60.00 47.53
N GLU A 107 47.02 61.07 46.88
CA GLU A 107 46.20 62.01 46.11
C GLU A 107 46.11 61.62 44.63
N TRP A 108 45.05 62.08 43.95
CA TRP A 108 44.80 61.84 42.52
C TRP A 108 44.78 60.36 42.10
N GLY A 109 44.46 59.47 43.04
CA GLY A 109 44.40 58.03 42.79
C GLY A 109 45.76 57.34 42.72
N ASN A 110 46.85 58.00 43.11
CA ASN A 110 48.20 57.43 43.16
C ASN A 110 48.79 57.54 44.57
N ILE A 111 49.66 56.61 44.92
CA ILE A 111 50.46 56.69 46.15
C ILE A 111 51.74 57.47 45.83
N ILE A 112 51.96 58.57 46.54
CA ILE A 112 53.10 59.47 46.36
C ILE A 112 53.95 59.44 47.63
N LEU A 113 55.18 58.93 47.52
CA LEU A 113 56.17 58.94 48.59
C LEU A 113 57.13 60.10 48.37
N ILE A 114 57.17 61.05 49.32
CA ILE A 114 58.12 62.17 49.31
C ILE A 114 59.31 61.79 50.19
N MET A 115 60.50 61.77 49.60
CA MET A 115 61.74 61.43 50.27
C MET A 115 62.33 62.64 51.01
N THR A 116 63.24 62.41 51.95
CA THR A 116 63.95 63.49 52.67
C THR A 116 64.87 64.31 51.76
N ASP A 117 65.34 63.72 50.65
CA ASP A 117 66.12 64.40 49.59
C ASP A 117 65.26 65.23 48.63
N LYS A 118 63.96 65.40 48.92
CA LYS A 118 62.95 66.09 48.11
C LYS A 118 62.61 65.41 46.78
N SER A 119 63.09 64.20 46.53
CA SER A 119 62.58 63.39 45.42
C SER A 119 61.21 62.79 45.76
N ALA A 120 60.40 62.48 44.74
CA ALA A 120 59.09 61.85 44.92
C ALA A 120 58.97 60.59 44.04
N LEU A 121 58.40 59.53 44.62
CA LEU A 121 58.07 58.29 43.91
C LEU A 121 56.54 58.19 43.80
N CYS A 122 56.03 58.02 42.57
CA CYS A 122 54.61 57.87 42.30
C CYS A 122 54.30 56.42 41.92
N ILE A 123 53.36 55.80 42.63
CA ILE A 123 52.94 54.41 42.44
C ILE A 123 51.44 54.41 42.14
N GLY A 124 51.10 54.07 40.90
CA GLY A 124 49.73 53.91 40.44
C GLY A 124 49.26 52.46 40.51
N GLU A 125 47.97 52.27 40.78
CA GLU A 125 47.33 50.97 40.71
C GLU A 125 47.13 50.56 39.24
N LYS A 126 47.55 49.34 38.87
CA LYS A 126 47.32 48.80 37.51
C LYS A 126 45.85 48.52 37.27
N ASP A 127 45.47 48.53 35.99
CA ASP A 127 44.16 48.12 35.50
C ASP A 127 43.88 46.63 35.79
N MET A 128 42.60 46.26 35.71
CA MET A 128 42.11 44.93 36.08
C MET A 128 42.65 43.82 35.18
N GLU A 129 42.74 44.05 33.87
CA GLU A 129 43.26 43.09 32.89
C GLU A 129 44.73 42.78 33.17
N SER A 130 45.55 43.82 33.36
CA SER A 130 46.96 43.67 33.74
C SER A 130 47.15 42.90 35.05
N LYS A 131 46.28 43.13 36.05
CA LYS A 131 46.31 42.39 37.32
C LYS A 131 46.00 40.91 37.11
N LEU A 132 44.94 40.60 36.37
CA LEU A 132 44.55 39.23 36.07
C LEU A 132 45.65 38.49 35.29
N ASP A 133 46.23 39.12 34.27
CA ASP A 133 47.34 38.54 33.50
C ASP A 133 48.57 38.24 34.36
N MET A 134 48.92 39.11 35.30
CA MET A 134 50.00 38.85 36.26
C MET A 134 49.68 37.67 37.19
N LEU A 135 48.43 37.55 37.64
CA LEU A 135 47.99 36.44 38.49
C LEU A 135 47.97 35.12 37.72
N PHE A 136 47.51 35.13 36.46
CA PHE A 136 47.51 33.95 35.58
C PHE A 136 48.93 33.47 35.28
N LYS A 137 49.88 34.37 34.98
CA LYS A 137 51.29 34.00 34.78
C LYS A 137 51.93 33.37 36.02
N LYS A 138 51.45 33.70 37.22
CA LYS A 138 51.91 33.14 38.50
C LYS A 138 51.08 31.95 38.99
N ASN A 139 50.10 31.50 38.20
CA ASN A 139 49.14 30.43 38.55
C ASN A 139 48.32 30.70 39.84
N LEU A 140 48.11 31.98 40.21
CA LEU A 140 47.35 32.39 41.40
C LEU A 140 45.86 32.61 41.06
N TYR A 141 45.20 31.55 40.61
CA TYR A 141 43.82 31.63 40.11
C TYR A 141 42.77 31.85 41.22
N THR A 142 42.97 31.30 42.41
CA THR A 142 42.06 31.51 43.56
C THR A 142 41.99 32.98 43.97
N VAL A 143 43.14 33.66 43.93
CA VAL A 143 43.27 35.11 44.15
C VAL A 143 42.60 35.88 43.03
N ALA A 144 42.76 35.45 41.78
CA ALA A 144 42.10 36.07 40.63
C ALA A 144 40.58 36.02 40.74
N ILE A 145 40.02 34.89 41.20
CA ILE A 145 38.57 34.75 41.45
C ILE A 145 38.12 35.70 42.56
N ASN A 146 38.83 35.74 43.69
CA ASN A 146 38.51 36.66 44.80
C ASN A 146 38.58 38.13 44.37
N LEU A 147 39.56 38.49 43.53
CA LEU A 147 39.71 39.84 42.99
C LEU A 147 38.49 40.24 42.15
N VAL A 148 38.07 39.36 41.24
CA VAL A 148 36.92 39.57 40.35
C VAL A 148 35.61 39.66 41.12
N GLN A 149 35.41 38.79 42.12
CA GLN A 149 34.23 38.82 43.00
C GLN A 149 34.18 40.08 43.88
N THR A 150 35.32 40.51 44.43
CA THR A 150 35.41 41.69 45.30
C THR A 150 35.18 42.99 44.54
N GLN A 151 35.63 43.06 43.29
CA GLN A 151 35.48 44.26 42.44
C GLN A 151 34.16 44.31 41.67
N GLN A 152 33.23 43.37 41.93
CA GLN A 152 31.93 43.26 41.23
C GLN A 152 32.07 43.29 39.70
N ALA A 153 33.05 42.56 39.18
CA ALA A 153 33.20 42.47 37.73
C ALA A 153 32.03 41.71 37.09
N ASP A 154 31.82 41.98 35.80
CA ASP A 154 30.75 41.35 35.02
C ASP A 154 30.80 39.81 35.12
N ALA A 155 29.62 39.19 35.11
CA ALA A 155 29.50 37.73 35.19
C ALA A 155 30.25 37.01 34.05
N ALA A 156 30.37 37.65 32.89
CA ALA A 156 31.16 37.17 31.76
C ALA A 156 32.68 37.17 32.05
N ALA A 157 33.21 38.24 32.65
CA ALA A 157 34.62 38.32 33.06
C ALA A 157 34.93 37.29 34.16
N THR A 158 33.99 37.09 35.09
CA THR A 158 34.08 36.03 36.11
C THR A 158 34.12 34.64 35.49
N ALA A 159 33.24 34.38 34.51
CA ALA A 159 33.23 33.11 33.80
C ALA A 159 34.54 32.87 33.01
N GLU A 160 35.17 33.90 32.46
CA GLU A 160 36.46 33.76 31.76
C GLU A 160 37.61 33.39 32.72
N VAL A 161 37.66 34.00 33.91
CA VAL A 161 38.64 33.66 34.94
C VAL A 161 38.45 32.22 35.42
N LEU A 162 37.19 31.81 35.68
CA LEU A 162 36.84 30.44 36.05
C LEU A 162 37.19 29.44 34.94
N ARG A 163 36.96 29.79 33.66
CA ARG A 163 37.37 28.97 32.51
C ARG A 163 38.89 28.79 32.48
N LYS A 164 39.68 29.86 32.61
CA LYS A 164 41.15 29.79 32.63
C LYS A 164 41.66 28.96 33.82
N TYR A 165 40.99 29.04 34.96
CA TYR A 165 41.32 28.22 36.13
C TYR A 165 40.99 26.73 35.87
N ALA A 166 39.80 26.44 35.34
CA ALA A 166 39.37 25.10 34.97
C ALA A 166 40.30 24.47 33.92
N ASP A 167 40.73 25.24 32.92
CA ASP A 167 41.70 24.79 31.90
C ASP A 167 43.06 24.42 32.52
N HIS A 168 43.52 25.19 33.51
CA HIS A 168 44.75 24.89 34.24
C HIS A 168 44.60 23.65 35.13
N LEU A 169 43.47 23.48 35.83
CA LEU A 169 43.20 22.25 36.60
C LEU A 169 43.08 21.02 35.70
N TYR A 170 42.44 21.18 34.54
CA TYR A 170 42.32 20.12 33.53
C TYR A 170 43.69 19.68 33.00
N SER A 171 44.63 20.62 32.75
CA SER A 171 45.98 20.28 32.34
C SER A 171 46.82 19.60 33.44
N LYS A 172 46.48 19.83 34.71
CA LYS A 172 47.02 19.11 35.87
C LYS A 172 46.41 17.74 36.12
N GLN A 173 45.43 17.32 35.32
CA GLN A 173 44.66 16.08 35.49
C GLN A 173 43.71 16.04 36.70
N ASP A 174 43.48 17.17 37.37
CA ASP A 174 42.46 17.31 38.42
C ASP A 174 41.09 17.59 37.78
N TYR A 175 40.49 16.54 37.21
CA TYR A 175 39.29 16.65 36.39
C TYR A 175 38.03 17.02 37.18
N ASP A 176 37.88 16.54 38.41
CA ASP A 176 36.68 16.75 39.22
C ASP A 176 36.59 18.21 39.69
N GLU A 177 37.71 18.76 40.17
CA GLU A 177 37.83 20.17 40.54
C GLU A 177 37.71 21.07 39.29
N ALA A 178 38.33 20.70 38.17
CA ALA A 178 38.14 21.42 36.91
C ALA A 178 36.65 21.47 36.51
N MET A 179 35.93 20.35 36.65
CA MET A 179 34.51 20.27 36.34
C MET A 179 33.65 21.14 37.27
N ALA A 180 33.95 21.15 38.57
CA ALA A 180 33.27 22.03 39.53
C ALA A 180 33.37 23.52 39.12
N GLN A 181 34.52 23.93 38.58
CA GLN A 181 34.70 25.29 38.04
C GLN A 181 33.93 25.50 36.73
N TYR A 182 33.96 24.55 35.79
CA TYR A 182 33.17 24.66 34.54
C TYR A 182 31.66 24.75 34.81
N ILE A 183 31.13 24.03 35.80
CA ILE A 183 29.70 24.10 36.18
C ILE A 183 29.28 25.52 36.60
N GLN A 184 30.19 26.27 37.24
CA GLN A 184 29.94 27.66 37.62
C GLN A 184 29.90 28.61 36.41
N THR A 185 30.51 28.22 35.28
CA THR A 185 30.50 29.02 34.04
C THR A 185 29.26 28.83 33.16
N ILE A 186 28.36 27.89 33.54
CA ILE A 186 27.12 27.62 32.80
C ILE A 186 26.26 28.88 32.72
N GLY A 187 25.90 29.29 31.49
CA GLY A 187 25.12 30.49 31.17
C GLY A 187 25.95 31.57 30.48
N HIS A 188 27.27 31.53 30.61
CA HIS A 188 28.20 32.48 29.97
C HIS A 188 29.21 31.80 29.04
N LEU A 189 29.60 30.56 29.35
CA LEU A 189 30.45 29.74 28.49
C LEU A 189 29.61 28.81 27.60
N GLU A 190 30.01 28.65 26.35
CA GLU A 190 29.37 27.71 25.43
C GLU A 190 29.55 26.25 25.90
N PRO A 191 28.47 25.48 26.11
CA PRO A 191 28.56 24.09 26.57
C PRO A 191 29.42 23.18 25.68
N SER A 192 29.44 23.42 24.36
CA SER A 192 30.25 22.69 23.37
C SER A 192 31.73 22.63 23.76
N TYR A 193 32.26 23.71 24.32
CA TYR A 193 33.66 23.80 24.74
C TYR A 193 34.01 22.78 25.83
N VAL A 194 33.16 22.66 26.84
CA VAL A 194 33.35 21.73 27.96
C VAL A 194 33.08 20.30 27.49
N ILE A 195 32.01 20.08 26.72
CA ILE A 195 31.65 18.76 26.21
C ILE A 195 32.80 18.16 25.40
N GLN A 196 33.38 18.91 24.45
CA GLN A 196 34.49 18.43 23.62
C GLN A 196 35.71 17.97 24.44
N LYS A 197 35.98 18.60 25.59
CA LYS A 197 37.08 18.22 26.47
C LYS A 197 36.81 16.94 27.26
N PHE A 198 35.55 16.64 27.59
CA PHE A 198 35.18 15.54 28.47
C PHE A 198 34.47 14.37 27.74
N LEU A 199 34.50 14.33 26.40
CA LEU A 199 33.92 13.25 25.59
C LEU A 199 34.61 11.88 25.74
N ASP A 200 35.78 11.81 26.38
CA ASP A 200 36.48 10.56 26.65
C ASP A 200 35.64 9.62 27.54
N ALA A 201 35.56 8.34 27.16
CA ALA A 201 34.82 7.31 27.87
C ALA A 201 35.27 7.15 29.34
N GLN A 202 36.54 7.44 29.66
CA GLN A 202 37.04 7.39 31.03
C GLN A 202 36.46 8.49 31.93
N ARG A 203 35.88 9.56 31.36
CA ARG A 203 35.44 10.77 32.07
C ARG A 203 33.95 11.02 31.94
N ILE A 204 33.21 9.98 31.57
CA ILE A 204 31.77 10.01 31.39
C ILE A 204 31.04 10.51 32.65
N TYR A 205 31.52 10.23 33.86
CA TYR A 205 30.93 10.74 35.11
C TYR A 205 30.98 12.27 35.21
N ASN A 206 32.12 12.87 34.86
CA ASN A 206 32.29 14.32 34.87
C ASN A 206 31.44 15.00 33.79
N LEU A 207 31.39 14.41 32.59
CA LEU A 207 30.50 14.88 31.54
C LEU A 207 29.03 14.78 31.94
N THR A 208 28.63 13.68 32.59
CA THR A 208 27.27 13.46 33.08
C THR A 208 26.89 14.52 34.10
N ASN A 209 27.75 14.80 35.09
CA ASN A 209 27.52 15.84 36.10
C ASN A 209 27.35 17.24 35.46
N TYR A 210 28.17 17.57 34.45
CA TYR A 210 28.03 18.82 33.71
C TYR A 210 26.68 18.93 33.00
N LEU A 211 26.29 17.88 32.28
CA LEU A 211 25.03 17.83 31.53
C LEU A 211 23.80 17.81 32.45
N GLU A 212 23.87 17.14 33.60
CA GLU A 212 22.84 17.18 34.66
C GLU A 212 22.64 18.63 35.14
N LYS A 213 23.73 19.32 35.50
CA LYS A 213 23.66 20.72 35.96
C LYS A 213 23.22 21.70 34.87
N LEU A 214 23.57 21.42 33.61
CA LEU A 214 23.09 22.19 32.47
C LEU A 214 21.58 22.01 32.27
N HIS A 215 21.07 20.79 32.47
CA HIS A 215 19.66 20.46 32.36
C HIS A 215 18.83 21.04 33.53
N GLU A 216 19.33 20.95 34.77
CA GLU A 216 18.70 21.57 35.95
C GLU A 216 18.51 23.09 35.80
N LYS A 217 19.45 23.76 35.12
CA LYS A 217 19.39 25.21 34.83
C LYS A 217 18.49 25.57 33.64
N GLY A 218 17.91 24.59 32.93
CA GLY A 218 17.04 24.83 31.77
C GLY A 218 17.75 25.36 30.53
N LEU A 219 19.09 25.28 30.46
CA LEU A 219 19.92 25.77 29.35
C LEU A 219 20.39 24.64 28.41
N ALA A 220 19.86 23.43 28.59
CA ALA A 220 20.18 22.27 27.76
C ALA A 220 19.38 22.28 26.44
N SER A 221 20.05 22.00 25.32
CA SER A 221 19.42 21.75 24.03
C SER A 221 18.95 20.30 23.90
N LYS A 222 18.17 19.98 22.86
CA LYS A 222 17.75 18.60 22.54
C LYS A 222 18.96 17.68 22.29
N ASP A 223 20.07 18.19 21.79
CA ASP A 223 21.31 17.41 21.60
C ASP A 223 22.01 17.13 22.93
N HIS A 224 22.04 18.10 23.85
CA HIS A 224 22.64 17.94 25.18
C HIS A 224 21.88 16.91 26.02
N THR A 225 20.55 16.91 25.96
CA THR A 225 19.70 15.94 26.65
C THR A 225 19.84 14.53 26.05
N THR A 226 19.99 14.43 24.73
CA THR A 226 20.26 13.15 24.05
C THR A 226 21.65 12.61 24.42
N LEU A 227 22.66 13.49 24.52
CA LEU A 227 23.99 13.09 25.00
C LEU A 227 23.97 12.64 26.47
N LEU A 228 23.18 13.29 27.32
CA LEU A 228 22.97 12.88 28.71
C LEU A 228 22.34 11.48 28.78
N LEU A 229 21.33 11.20 27.95
CA LEU A 229 20.73 9.88 27.83
C LEU A 229 21.77 8.82 27.42
N ASN A 230 22.62 9.13 26.43
CA ASN A 230 23.72 8.26 26.00
C ASN A 230 24.73 8.02 27.13
N CYS A 231 24.92 9.00 28.00
CA CYS A 231 25.78 8.84 29.16
C CYS A 231 25.16 7.89 30.19
N TYR A 232 23.88 8.03 30.51
CA TYR A 232 23.18 7.12 31.44
C TYR A 232 23.16 5.68 30.96
N THR A 233 22.91 5.43 29.67
CA THR A 233 22.89 4.07 29.11
C THR A 233 24.27 3.42 29.18
N LYS A 234 25.35 4.16 28.92
CA LYS A 234 26.73 3.69 29.06
C LYS A 234 27.15 3.45 30.51
N LEU A 235 26.71 4.31 31.43
CA LEU A 235 26.96 4.17 32.86
C LEU A 235 26.15 3.04 33.52
N LYS A 236 25.15 2.50 32.81
CA LYS A 236 24.18 1.51 33.32
C LYS A 236 23.43 1.98 34.58
N ASP A 237 23.24 3.29 34.71
CA ASP A 237 22.47 3.88 35.81
C ASP A 237 20.97 3.83 35.47
N VAL A 238 20.34 2.71 35.81
CA VAL A 238 18.94 2.42 35.48
C VAL A 238 17.97 3.31 36.26
N GLU A 239 18.33 3.74 37.47
CA GLU A 239 17.47 4.58 38.31
C GLU A 239 17.37 5.99 37.75
N LYS A 240 18.51 6.61 37.43
CA LYS A 240 18.54 7.93 36.80
C LYS A 240 17.91 7.92 35.41
N LEU A 241 18.13 6.86 34.63
CA LEU A 241 17.48 6.68 33.33
C LEU A 241 15.96 6.60 33.45
N ASN A 242 15.45 5.83 34.42
CA ASN A 242 14.02 5.72 34.69
C ASN A 242 13.43 7.06 35.12
N LEU A 243 14.08 7.77 36.05
CA LEU A 243 13.66 9.11 36.43
C LEU A 243 13.65 10.02 35.21
N PHE A 244 14.72 10.10 34.44
CA PHE A 244 14.82 10.96 33.26
C PHE A 244 13.72 10.71 32.21
N ILE A 245 13.37 9.44 31.97
CA ILE A 245 12.36 9.07 30.97
C ILE A 245 10.93 9.20 31.51
N LYS A 246 10.69 8.85 32.79
CA LYS A 246 9.35 8.76 33.39
C LYS A 246 8.94 10.00 34.20
N SER A 247 9.87 10.84 34.66
CA SER A 247 9.57 11.98 35.54
C SER A 247 9.07 13.22 34.80
N ASP A 248 9.14 13.27 33.46
CA ASP A 248 8.61 14.38 32.69
C ASP A 248 7.12 14.11 32.33
N ASP A 249 6.25 14.22 33.34
CA ASP A 249 4.78 14.29 33.20
C ASP A 249 4.30 15.67 32.70
N SER A 250 5.20 16.50 32.17
CA SER A 250 4.83 17.77 31.57
C SER A 250 4.39 17.57 30.12
N ILE A 251 3.09 17.83 29.94
CA ILE A 251 2.33 17.89 28.69
C ILE A 251 3.15 18.56 27.57
N GLY A 252 3.51 17.81 26.52
CA GLY A 252 3.64 18.38 25.17
C GLY A 252 4.94 18.17 24.40
N GLU A 253 6.12 18.08 25.01
CA GLU A 253 7.37 17.89 24.24
C GLU A 253 8.40 17.06 25.02
N LEU A 254 8.81 15.93 24.44
CA LEU A 254 10.01 15.22 24.88
C LEU A 254 11.22 16.14 24.63
N LYS A 255 11.95 16.48 25.70
CA LYS A 255 13.09 17.42 25.67
C LYS A 255 14.35 16.85 24.99
N PHE A 256 14.26 15.69 24.37
CA PHE A 256 15.35 14.98 23.70
C PHE A 256 14.90 14.47 22.34
N ASP A 257 15.85 14.11 21.48
CA ASP A 257 15.55 13.49 20.20
C ASP A 257 15.01 12.07 20.42
N VAL A 258 13.73 11.89 20.12
CA VAL A 258 13.00 10.63 20.29
C VAL A 258 13.62 9.50 19.49
N GLU A 259 14.03 9.75 18.25
CA GLU A 259 14.53 8.69 17.37
C GLU A 259 15.90 8.20 17.84
N THR A 260 16.80 9.12 18.14
CA THR A 260 18.11 8.79 18.71
C THR A 260 17.96 8.09 20.07
N ALA A 261 17.04 8.56 20.92
CA ALA A 261 16.78 7.95 22.22
C ALA A 261 16.32 6.49 22.11
N ILE A 262 15.37 6.20 21.20
CA ILE A 262 14.90 4.84 20.95
C ILE A 262 16.06 3.95 20.47
N ARG A 263 16.85 4.41 19.50
CA ARG A 263 17.99 3.65 18.95
C ARG A 263 19.06 3.36 20.00
N VAL A 264 19.37 4.33 20.86
CA VAL A 264 20.39 4.15 21.91
C VAL A 264 19.89 3.19 22.97
N CYS A 265 18.67 3.37 23.47
CA CYS A 265 18.07 2.45 24.44
C CYS A 265 17.98 1.02 23.87
N ARG A 266 17.61 0.86 22.60
CA ARG A 266 17.56 -0.44 21.92
C ARG A 266 18.94 -1.09 21.78
N SER A 267 19.96 -0.35 21.34
CA SER A 267 21.32 -0.89 21.20
C SER A 267 22.01 -1.21 22.52
N ALA A 268 21.60 -0.57 23.61
CA ALA A 268 22.04 -0.87 24.97
C ALA A 268 21.19 -1.94 25.69
N ASN A 269 20.31 -2.65 24.98
CA ASN A 269 19.38 -3.68 25.50
C ASN A 269 18.34 -3.19 26.52
N TYR A 270 18.05 -1.90 26.57
CA TYR A 270 16.97 -1.33 27.39
C TYR A 270 15.65 -1.26 26.62
N HIS A 271 15.18 -2.41 26.10
CA HIS A 271 14.01 -2.52 25.22
C HIS A 271 12.72 -1.93 25.85
N GLU A 272 12.48 -2.17 27.15
CA GLU A 272 11.32 -1.62 27.87
C GLU A 272 11.32 -0.08 27.94
N HIS A 273 12.49 0.54 28.07
CA HIS A 273 12.62 2.00 28.09
C HIS A 273 12.43 2.59 26.69
N ALA A 274 13.01 1.95 25.67
CA ALA A 274 12.81 2.31 24.27
C ALA A 274 11.31 2.21 23.87
N MET A 275 10.64 1.14 24.32
CA MET A 275 9.22 0.92 24.12
C MET A 275 8.38 2.02 24.78
N TYR A 276 8.68 2.39 26.02
CA TYR A 276 7.98 3.48 26.71
C TYR A 276 8.12 4.82 25.97
N VAL A 277 9.34 5.17 25.54
CA VAL A 277 9.60 6.40 24.77
C VAL A 277 8.84 6.39 23.44
N ALA A 278 8.87 5.28 22.69
CA ALA A 278 8.18 5.14 21.42
C ALA A 278 6.65 5.32 21.57
N LYS A 279 6.06 4.69 22.60
CA LYS A 279 4.62 4.80 22.90
C LYS A 279 4.23 6.23 23.26
N LYS A 280 5.00 6.89 24.13
CA LYS A 280 4.74 8.27 24.58
C LYS A 280 4.87 9.29 23.45
N ALA A 281 5.79 9.05 22.52
CA ALA A 281 6.01 9.93 21.37
C ALA A 281 5.05 9.70 20.19
N GLY A 282 4.17 8.70 20.25
CA GLY A 282 3.30 8.32 19.13
C GLY A 282 4.07 7.73 17.93
N ARG A 283 5.28 7.20 18.13
CA ARG A 283 6.07 6.55 17.07
C ARG A 283 5.69 5.07 16.97
N HIS A 284 4.56 4.79 16.32
CA HIS A 284 3.96 3.45 16.22
C HIS A 284 4.89 2.41 15.57
N GLU A 285 5.58 2.79 14.49
CA GLU A 285 6.53 1.93 13.77
C GLU A 285 7.62 1.38 14.71
N TRP A 286 8.30 2.27 15.44
CA TRP A 286 9.34 1.89 16.39
C TRP A 286 8.81 1.07 17.56
N TYR A 287 7.63 1.41 18.08
CA TYR A 287 7.00 0.66 19.17
C TYR A 287 6.73 -0.79 18.77
N LEU A 288 6.12 -0.99 17.59
CA LEU A 288 5.82 -2.33 17.07
C LEU A 288 7.08 -3.10 16.70
N LYS A 289 8.08 -2.42 16.11
CA LYS A 289 9.37 -3.04 15.81
C LYS A 289 10.05 -3.63 17.05
N ILE A 290 10.05 -2.89 18.16
CA ILE A 290 10.63 -3.37 19.42
C ILE A 290 9.82 -4.54 19.99
N LEU A 291 8.48 -4.46 19.94
CA LEU A 291 7.62 -5.54 20.45
C LEU A 291 7.78 -6.84 19.66
N LEU A 292 7.90 -6.75 18.33
CA LEU A 292 7.91 -7.91 17.43
C LEU A 292 9.30 -8.51 17.24
N GLU A 293 10.33 -7.70 17.04
CA GLU A 293 11.70 -8.18 16.77
C GLU A 293 12.49 -8.47 18.05
N ASP A 294 12.36 -7.62 19.09
CA ASP A 294 13.22 -7.72 20.29
C ASP A 294 12.53 -8.46 21.45
N LEU A 295 11.26 -8.12 21.74
CA LEU A 295 10.56 -8.62 22.92
C LEU A 295 9.71 -9.88 22.67
N GLY A 296 9.37 -10.18 21.41
CA GLY A 296 8.50 -11.31 21.05
C GLY A 296 7.08 -11.23 21.65
N ARG A 297 6.60 -10.02 21.98
CA ARG A 297 5.29 -9.80 22.62
C ARG A 297 4.21 -9.57 21.57
N TYR A 298 3.90 -10.61 20.80
CA TYR A 298 2.98 -10.55 19.65
C TYR A 298 1.55 -10.16 20.03
N GLU A 299 1.05 -10.61 21.19
CA GLU A 299 -0.33 -10.31 21.64
C GLU A 299 -0.53 -8.82 21.92
N GLU A 300 0.44 -8.18 22.56
CA GLU A 300 0.39 -6.74 22.83
C GLU A 300 0.57 -5.92 21.57
N ALA A 301 1.38 -6.39 20.62
CA ALA A 301 1.50 -5.77 19.31
C ALA A 301 0.15 -5.79 18.56
N LEU A 302 -0.58 -6.91 18.58
CA LEU A 302 -1.89 -7.04 17.95
C LEU A 302 -2.96 -6.19 18.63
N GLN A 303 -2.96 -6.13 19.96
CA GLN A 303 -3.85 -5.23 20.72
C GLN A 303 -3.56 -3.77 20.39
N TYR A 304 -2.28 -3.41 20.27
CA TYR A 304 -1.88 -2.05 19.91
C TYR A 304 -2.30 -1.70 18.49
N ILE A 305 -2.01 -2.55 17.49
CA ILE A 305 -2.46 -2.38 16.10
C ILE A 305 -3.99 -2.22 16.04
N SER A 306 -4.71 -2.98 16.87
CA SER A 306 -6.17 -2.89 16.97
C SER A 306 -6.69 -1.57 17.53
N SER A 307 -5.86 -0.82 18.24
CA SER A 307 -6.18 0.50 18.79
C SER A 307 -5.79 1.66 17.87
N LEU A 308 -5.02 1.40 16.80
CA LEU A 308 -4.60 2.42 15.83
C LEU A 308 -5.72 2.74 14.83
N GLU A 309 -5.61 3.90 14.20
CA GLU A 309 -6.45 4.26 13.05
C GLU A 309 -6.23 3.30 11.88
N SER A 310 -7.29 3.03 11.10
CA SER A 310 -7.29 2.05 10.01
C SER A 310 -6.15 2.23 8.99
N SER A 311 -5.77 3.48 8.70
CA SER A 311 -4.67 3.81 7.78
C SER A 311 -3.30 3.37 8.32
N GLN A 312 -3.03 3.67 9.59
CA GLN A 312 -1.78 3.29 10.27
C GLN A 312 -1.72 1.79 10.55
N ALA A 313 -2.84 1.19 10.95
CA ALA A 313 -2.96 -0.26 11.11
C ALA A 313 -2.69 -1.00 9.79
N GLY A 314 -3.21 -0.50 8.66
CA GLY A 314 -2.94 -1.08 7.34
C GLY A 314 -1.46 -1.05 6.95
N MET A 315 -0.78 0.10 7.11
CA MET A 315 0.65 0.22 6.81
C MET A 315 1.52 -0.69 7.70
N THR A 316 1.26 -0.70 9.00
CA THR A 316 2.01 -1.51 9.96
C THR A 316 1.84 -3.01 9.71
N ILE A 317 0.65 -3.47 9.32
CA ILE A 317 0.43 -4.88 8.96
C ILE A 317 1.10 -5.23 7.63
N LYS A 318 1.20 -4.32 6.65
CA LYS A 318 1.98 -4.57 5.42
C LYS A 318 3.46 -4.84 5.72
N GLU A 319 4.04 -4.11 6.68
CA GLU A 319 5.45 -4.26 7.05
C GLU A 319 5.69 -5.49 7.93
N TYR A 320 4.90 -5.67 9.00
CA TYR A 320 5.15 -6.66 10.03
C TYR A 320 4.24 -7.89 9.97
N GLY A 321 3.28 -7.91 9.04
CA GLY A 321 2.27 -8.96 8.93
C GLY A 321 2.88 -10.36 8.74
N LYS A 322 4.03 -10.47 8.07
CA LYS A 322 4.72 -11.75 7.85
C LYS A 322 5.04 -12.44 9.19
N ILE A 323 5.60 -11.69 10.13
CA ILE A 323 5.96 -12.16 11.47
C ILE A 323 4.70 -12.48 12.28
N LEU A 324 3.67 -11.64 12.16
CA LEU A 324 2.41 -11.83 12.88
C LEU A 324 1.65 -13.08 12.40
N ILE A 325 1.65 -13.37 11.10
CA ILE A 325 1.03 -14.60 10.55
C ILE A 325 1.82 -15.85 10.94
N GLU A 326 3.16 -15.77 11.02
CA GLU A 326 4.00 -16.89 11.44
C GLU A 326 3.70 -17.34 12.88
N HIS A 327 3.46 -16.39 13.79
CA HIS A 327 3.23 -16.70 15.21
C HIS A 327 1.75 -16.75 15.63
N LYS A 328 0.90 -15.85 15.11
CA LYS A 328 -0.49 -15.63 15.52
C LYS A 328 -1.41 -15.39 14.31
N PRO A 329 -1.64 -16.43 13.47
CA PRO A 329 -2.37 -16.28 12.22
C PRO A 329 -3.85 -15.91 12.43
N VAL A 330 -4.52 -16.49 13.42
CA VAL A 330 -5.97 -16.32 13.62
C VAL A 330 -6.31 -14.88 13.99
N GLU A 331 -5.64 -14.33 15.00
CA GLU A 331 -5.86 -12.96 15.48
C GLU A 331 -5.47 -11.93 14.41
N THR A 332 -4.42 -12.20 13.64
CA THR A 332 -3.97 -11.31 12.55
C THR A 332 -4.98 -11.27 11.40
N ILE A 333 -5.56 -12.42 11.04
CA ILE A 333 -6.63 -12.52 10.03
C ILE A 333 -7.87 -11.75 10.48
N GLU A 334 -8.25 -11.82 11.76
CA GLU A 334 -9.39 -11.05 12.29
C GLU A 334 -9.18 -9.53 12.16
N ILE A 335 -7.97 -9.04 12.42
CA ILE A 335 -7.63 -7.63 12.23
C ILE A 335 -7.68 -7.25 10.75
N LEU A 336 -7.10 -8.07 9.85
CA LEU A 336 -7.14 -7.84 8.41
C LEU A 336 -8.58 -7.78 7.88
N ILE A 337 -9.45 -8.68 8.33
CA ILE A 337 -10.87 -8.66 7.99
C ILE A 337 -11.48 -7.33 8.46
N ARG A 338 -11.28 -6.93 9.72
CA ARG A 338 -11.82 -5.66 10.23
C ARG A 338 -11.34 -4.45 9.43
N LEU A 339 -10.09 -4.44 8.98
CA LEU A 339 -9.54 -3.37 8.15
C LEU A 339 -10.14 -3.33 6.74
N CYS A 340 -10.53 -4.48 6.20
CA CYS A 340 -11.15 -4.59 4.88
C CYS A 340 -12.69 -4.53 4.89
N THR A 341 -13.36 -4.71 6.04
CA THR A 341 -14.84 -4.76 6.14
C THR A 341 -15.48 -3.66 6.98
N GLU A 342 -14.71 -2.82 7.67
CA GLU A 342 -15.21 -1.65 8.44
C GLU A 342 -16.33 -2.00 9.46
N ASP A 343 -16.10 -2.97 10.35
CA ASP A 343 -16.95 -3.17 11.53
C ASP A 343 -16.46 -2.26 12.69
N GLY A 344 -16.91 -1.00 12.76
CA GLY A 344 -16.60 -0.10 13.89
C GLY A 344 -17.18 1.31 13.85
N ASP A 345 -18.33 1.50 14.50
CA ASP A 345 -18.89 2.73 15.07
C ASP A 345 -18.65 4.06 14.33
N SER A 346 -19.66 4.46 13.57
CA SER A 346 -19.95 5.85 13.21
C SER A 346 -20.12 6.69 14.49
N ARG A 347 -19.02 7.20 15.05
CA ARG A 347 -19.05 8.27 16.06
C ARG A 347 -18.42 9.53 15.49
N GLY A 348 -19.26 10.37 14.90
CA GLY A 348 -18.98 11.80 14.78
C GLY A 348 -19.07 12.39 13.38
N ASP A 349 -20.20 13.03 13.13
CA ASP A 349 -20.44 14.16 12.23
C ASP A 349 -20.39 13.99 10.71
N SER A 350 -21.60 14.08 10.16
CA SER A 350 -21.96 14.53 8.83
C SER A 350 -21.14 15.73 8.34
N ASN A 351 -20.37 15.55 7.26
CA ASN A 351 -20.37 16.44 6.10
C ASN A 351 -19.42 15.92 4.99
N GLY A 352 -19.98 15.59 3.83
CA GLY A 352 -19.39 15.79 2.50
C GLY A 352 -18.07 15.11 2.13
N ALA A 353 -18.18 14.06 1.30
CA ALA A 353 -17.27 13.76 0.18
C ALA A 353 -15.83 13.30 0.47
N TYR A 354 -15.63 12.37 1.41
CA TYR A 354 -14.50 11.43 1.35
C TYR A 354 -15.02 10.01 1.56
N VAL A 355 -15.08 9.22 0.48
CA VAL A 355 -15.21 7.77 0.59
C VAL A 355 -13.92 7.28 1.23
N SER A 356 -13.96 6.71 2.43
CA SER A 356 -12.82 6.00 3.01
C SER A 356 -12.47 4.87 2.05
N MET A 357 -11.35 5.00 1.32
CA MET A 357 -10.84 3.90 0.50
C MET A 357 -10.32 2.84 1.45
N LEU A 358 -11.16 1.86 1.74
CA LEU A 358 -10.76 0.65 2.45
C LEU A 358 -9.64 -0.05 1.66
N PRO A 359 -8.57 -0.52 2.32
CA PRO A 359 -7.49 -1.24 1.66
C PRO A 359 -8.03 -2.54 1.03
N SER A 360 -7.60 -2.82 -0.19
CA SER A 360 -7.98 -4.06 -0.89
C SER A 360 -7.36 -5.27 -0.18
N PRO A 361 -8.11 -6.37 0.01
CA PRO A 361 -7.56 -7.63 0.53
C PRO A 361 -6.33 -8.14 -0.24
N VAL A 362 -6.27 -7.83 -1.55
CA VAL A 362 -5.19 -8.23 -2.46
C VAL A 362 -3.87 -7.54 -2.12
N ASP A 363 -3.92 -6.35 -1.53
CA ASP A 363 -2.72 -5.62 -1.09
C ASP A 363 -1.90 -6.39 -0.03
N PHE A 364 -2.55 -7.32 0.67
CA PHE A 364 -1.96 -8.08 1.77
C PHE A 364 -1.43 -9.45 1.34
N LEU A 365 -1.54 -9.83 0.06
CA LEU A 365 -1.06 -11.13 -0.46
C LEU A 365 0.40 -11.42 -0.08
N SER A 366 1.26 -10.41 -0.14
CA SER A 366 2.70 -10.54 0.16
C SER A 366 3.00 -10.99 1.59
N ILE A 367 2.04 -10.86 2.52
CA ILE A 367 2.18 -11.30 3.91
C ILE A 367 2.13 -12.83 4.02
N PHE A 368 1.40 -13.50 3.12
CA PHE A 368 1.08 -14.92 3.23
C PHE A 368 1.96 -15.84 2.36
N ILE A 369 3.07 -15.34 1.80
CA ILE A 369 3.94 -16.08 0.86
C ILE A 369 4.34 -17.47 1.38
N HIS A 370 4.56 -17.60 2.70
CA HIS A 370 4.95 -18.86 3.34
C HIS A 370 3.80 -19.56 4.09
N HIS A 371 2.59 -19.00 4.06
CA HIS A 371 1.42 -19.47 4.81
C HIS A 371 0.15 -19.49 3.95
N PRO A 372 0.10 -20.34 2.90
CA PRO A 372 -1.04 -20.41 1.97
C PRO A 372 -2.35 -20.85 2.65
N GLN A 373 -2.28 -21.64 3.73
CA GLN A 373 -3.47 -22.01 4.52
C GLN A 373 -4.11 -20.81 5.22
N SER A 374 -3.29 -19.92 5.78
CA SER A 374 -3.75 -18.68 6.40
C SER A 374 -4.32 -17.72 5.34
N LEU A 375 -3.77 -17.72 4.11
CA LEU A 375 -4.34 -16.95 2.99
C LEU A 375 -5.72 -17.47 2.58
N MET A 376 -5.88 -18.80 2.48
CA MET A 376 -7.17 -19.42 2.22
C MET A 376 -8.20 -19.02 3.27
N ASP A 377 -7.86 -19.12 4.57
CA ASP A 377 -8.77 -18.75 5.66
C ASP A 377 -9.14 -17.25 5.64
N PHE A 378 -8.17 -16.38 5.33
CA PHE A 378 -8.42 -14.94 5.17
C PHE A 378 -9.43 -14.65 4.06
N PHE A 379 -9.22 -15.20 2.87
CA PHE A 379 -10.12 -14.98 1.74
C PHE A 379 -11.48 -15.67 1.91
N GLU A 380 -11.54 -16.89 2.47
CA GLU A 380 -12.81 -17.55 2.79
C GLU A 380 -13.64 -16.71 3.76
N LYS A 381 -13.03 -16.21 4.85
CA LYS A 381 -13.73 -15.33 5.81
C LYS A 381 -14.13 -13.99 5.21
N TYR A 382 -13.27 -13.41 4.36
CA TYR A 382 -13.59 -12.14 3.68
C TYR A 382 -14.77 -12.29 2.72
N THR A 383 -14.76 -13.30 1.83
CA THR A 383 -15.85 -13.54 0.86
C THR A 383 -17.17 -13.93 1.55
N ASN A 384 -17.11 -14.56 2.73
CA ASN A 384 -18.31 -14.81 3.55
C ASN A 384 -18.94 -13.53 4.11
N LYS A 385 -18.13 -12.50 4.41
CA LYS A 385 -18.62 -11.20 4.90
C LYS A 385 -19.00 -10.23 3.77
N VAL A 386 -18.18 -10.14 2.73
CA VAL A 386 -18.31 -9.17 1.63
C VAL A 386 -18.62 -9.90 0.33
N LYS A 387 -19.82 -9.70 -0.20
CA LYS A 387 -20.28 -10.36 -1.42
C LYS A 387 -19.94 -9.60 -2.70
N ASP A 388 -19.92 -8.28 -2.64
CA ASP A 388 -19.70 -7.39 -3.80
C ASP A 388 -18.41 -6.59 -3.61
N SER A 389 -17.27 -7.21 -3.88
CA SER A 389 -15.95 -6.56 -3.77
C SER A 389 -15.39 -6.23 -5.16
N PRO A 390 -14.77 -5.06 -5.38
CA PRO A 390 -14.12 -4.76 -6.65
C PRO A 390 -12.96 -5.72 -6.96
N ALA A 391 -12.30 -6.28 -5.93
CA ALA A 391 -11.22 -7.25 -6.08
C ALA A 391 -11.72 -8.71 -6.13
N GLN A 392 -13.03 -8.93 -6.31
CA GLN A 392 -13.63 -10.26 -6.23
C GLN A 392 -13.02 -11.23 -7.23
N VAL A 393 -12.78 -10.82 -8.47
CA VAL A 393 -12.17 -11.69 -9.52
C VAL A 393 -10.77 -12.16 -9.11
N GLU A 394 -9.94 -11.26 -8.60
CA GLU A 394 -8.56 -11.58 -8.15
C GLU A 394 -8.55 -12.53 -6.95
N ILE A 395 -9.47 -12.31 -6.00
CA ILE A 395 -9.66 -13.19 -4.84
C ILE A 395 -10.10 -14.59 -5.31
N HIS A 396 -11.06 -14.68 -6.23
CA HIS A 396 -11.52 -15.96 -6.77
C HIS A 396 -10.41 -16.69 -7.53
N ASN A 397 -9.63 -15.98 -8.36
CA ASN A 397 -8.48 -16.55 -9.06
C ASN A 397 -7.46 -17.15 -8.08
N THR A 398 -7.09 -16.41 -7.04
CA THR A 398 -6.14 -16.87 -6.01
C THR A 398 -6.70 -18.04 -5.21
N LEU A 399 -7.99 -18.01 -4.85
CA LEU A 399 -8.66 -19.13 -4.18
C LEU A 399 -8.72 -20.37 -5.07
N LEU A 400 -9.00 -20.23 -6.37
CA LEU A 400 -8.98 -21.34 -7.33
C LEU A 400 -7.59 -21.97 -7.43
N GLU A 401 -6.54 -21.15 -7.49
CA GLU A 401 -5.16 -21.64 -7.47
C GLU A 401 -4.88 -22.47 -6.22
N LEU A 402 -5.24 -21.95 -5.03
CA LEU A 402 -5.05 -22.63 -3.75
C LEU A 402 -5.91 -23.90 -3.58
N TYR A 403 -7.14 -23.89 -4.09
CA TYR A 403 -8.05 -25.03 -4.03
C TYR A 403 -7.66 -26.17 -4.98
N ILE A 404 -7.15 -25.83 -6.16
CA ILE A 404 -6.85 -26.79 -7.23
C ILE A 404 -5.41 -27.33 -7.11
N ALA A 405 -4.49 -26.56 -6.54
CA ALA A 405 -3.08 -26.94 -6.39
C ALA A 405 -2.89 -28.30 -5.68
N ASN A 406 -2.04 -29.14 -6.27
CA ASN A 406 -1.66 -30.45 -5.74
C ASN A 406 -0.83 -30.33 -4.45
N GLU A 407 0.10 -29.40 -4.42
CA GLU A 407 0.93 -29.06 -3.25
C GLU A 407 0.79 -27.57 -2.96
N LEU A 408 0.72 -27.20 -1.68
CA LEU A 408 0.64 -25.80 -1.23
C LEU A 408 2.02 -25.13 -1.21
N ASN A 409 2.83 -25.36 -2.23
CA ASN A 409 4.14 -24.74 -2.40
C ASN A 409 3.97 -23.62 -3.43
N PHE A 410 3.87 -22.37 -2.96
CA PHE A 410 3.64 -21.17 -3.78
C PHE A 410 4.79 -20.96 -4.79
N PRO A 411 4.60 -21.12 -6.12
CA PRO A 411 5.58 -20.73 -7.11
C PRO A 411 5.01 -19.56 -7.93
N SER A 412 5.49 -18.35 -7.63
CA SER A 412 5.43 -17.16 -8.50
C SER A 412 4.09 -16.40 -8.62
N ILE A 413 3.70 -15.68 -7.56
CA ILE A 413 3.03 -14.37 -7.70
C ILE A 413 4.10 -13.28 -7.61
N SER A 414 4.67 -12.93 -8.76
CA SER A 414 5.37 -11.66 -8.97
C SER A 414 5.57 -11.46 -10.47
N GLN A 415 4.49 -11.15 -11.18
CA GLN A 415 4.55 -10.54 -12.51
C GLN A 415 3.16 -10.00 -12.90
N VAL A 416 2.69 -9.00 -12.17
CA VAL A 416 1.78 -8.01 -12.74
C VAL A 416 2.38 -6.65 -12.41
N ASN A 417 3.13 -6.11 -13.36
CA ASN A 417 3.35 -4.68 -13.56
C ASN A 417 3.80 -4.47 -15.00
N GLU A 418 2.91 -3.81 -15.75
CA GLU A 418 3.09 -2.95 -16.92
C GLU A 418 3.98 -3.39 -18.11
N ASP A 419 3.36 -3.21 -19.28
CA ASP A 419 3.85 -3.24 -20.66
C ASP A 419 4.12 -4.59 -21.35
N GLY A 420 3.40 -4.74 -22.46
CA GLY A 420 3.27 -5.96 -23.22
C GLY A 420 4.45 -6.27 -24.11
N ASP A 421 4.62 -7.58 -24.35
CA ASP A 421 4.89 -8.06 -25.70
C ASP A 421 4.54 -9.55 -25.79
N TYR A 422 4.00 -9.94 -26.95
CA TYR A 422 3.65 -11.31 -27.29
C TYR A 422 4.91 -12.19 -27.42
N HIS A 423 4.72 -13.49 -27.17
CA HIS A 423 5.64 -14.61 -27.40
C HIS A 423 6.65 -14.93 -26.30
N ASN A 424 6.37 -15.96 -25.49
CA ASN A 424 7.13 -17.22 -25.49
C ASN A 424 6.59 -18.21 -24.44
N LEU A 425 6.14 -19.36 -24.92
CA LEU A 425 5.77 -20.54 -24.14
C LEU A 425 7.06 -21.29 -23.72
N PRO A 426 7.30 -21.65 -22.45
CA PRO A 426 8.37 -22.58 -22.12
C PRO A 426 7.87 -24.02 -22.29
N SER A 427 8.58 -24.71 -23.17
CA SER A 427 8.51 -26.13 -23.47
C SER A 427 8.65 -27.02 -22.22
N ALA A 428 7.84 -28.08 -22.20
CA ALA A 428 7.90 -29.19 -21.24
C ALA A 428 9.34 -29.70 -21.02
N LYS A 429 9.79 -29.69 -19.77
CA LYS A 429 10.95 -30.46 -19.32
C LYS A 429 10.55 -31.45 -18.23
N THR A 430 10.69 -32.71 -18.63
CA THR A 430 10.73 -33.97 -17.88
C THR A 430 11.34 -33.83 -16.49
N MET A 431 10.58 -34.14 -15.44
CA MET A 431 11.12 -34.41 -14.10
C MET A 431 11.33 -35.92 -13.92
N THR A 432 12.60 -36.29 -13.74
CA THR A 432 13.05 -37.62 -13.35
C THR A 432 12.70 -37.91 -11.89
N LEU A 433 11.91 -38.96 -11.64
CA LEU A 433 11.74 -39.56 -10.32
C LEU A 433 13.07 -40.16 -9.85
N SER A 434 13.54 -39.77 -8.67
CA SER A 434 14.50 -40.55 -7.89
C SER A 434 13.80 -41.08 -6.65
N SER A 435 13.72 -42.41 -6.58
CA SER A 435 13.15 -43.17 -5.49
C SER A 435 14.20 -43.35 -4.39
N GLN A 436 13.89 -42.88 -3.17
CA GLN A 436 14.51 -43.42 -1.96
C GLN A 436 13.42 -43.78 -0.96
N SER A 437 13.30 -45.09 -0.76
CA SER A 437 12.46 -45.75 0.22
C SER A 437 13.00 -45.51 1.64
N ASN A 438 12.15 -45.05 2.55
CA ASN A 438 12.23 -45.41 3.97
C ASN A 438 10.82 -45.46 4.54
N GLY A 439 10.36 -46.68 4.85
CA GLY A 439 8.99 -46.98 5.21
C GLY A 439 8.67 -46.81 6.69
N THR A 440 7.35 -46.85 6.94
CA THR A 440 6.63 -47.18 8.19
C THR A 440 6.14 -46.06 9.13
N VAL A 441 6.28 -44.77 8.77
CA VAL A 441 5.55 -43.67 9.47
C VAL A 441 4.70 -42.79 8.50
N ALA A 442 4.79 -43.03 7.18
CA ALA A 442 4.17 -42.19 6.14
C ALA A 442 2.64 -42.39 5.94
N ASP A 443 2.11 -43.57 6.28
CA ASP A 443 0.78 -44.01 5.83
C ASP A 443 -0.39 -43.18 6.42
N HIS A 444 -0.23 -42.67 7.64
CA HIS A 444 -1.25 -41.81 8.26
C HIS A 444 -1.21 -40.35 7.78
N LYS A 445 -0.03 -39.84 7.38
CA LYS A 445 0.13 -38.46 6.90
C LYS A 445 -0.42 -38.31 5.47
N ASP A 446 -0.10 -39.26 4.60
CA ASP A 446 -0.59 -39.28 3.20
C ASP A 446 -2.13 -39.33 3.16
N SER A 447 -2.74 -40.13 4.04
CA SER A 447 -4.21 -40.25 4.10
C SER A 447 -4.93 -38.96 4.56
N GLN A 448 -4.26 -38.10 5.36
CA GLN A 448 -4.83 -36.84 5.83
C GLN A 448 -4.60 -35.72 4.82
N GLU A 449 -3.44 -35.68 4.17
CA GLU A 449 -3.13 -34.73 3.10
C GLU A 449 -3.98 -34.98 1.85
N GLU A 450 -4.30 -36.25 1.54
CA GLU A 450 -5.18 -36.60 0.44
C GLU A 450 -6.65 -36.21 0.73
N LYS A 451 -7.09 -36.35 1.99
CA LYS A 451 -8.42 -35.86 2.43
C LYS A 451 -8.52 -34.34 2.35
N ASP A 452 -7.52 -33.61 2.85
CA ASP A 452 -7.47 -32.13 2.75
C ASP A 452 -7.49 -31.68 1.29
N ARG A 453 -6.70 -32.33 0.42
CA ARG A 453 -6.69 -32.06 -1.02
C ARG A 453 -8.06 -32.29 -1.66
N LEU A 454 -8.77 -33.37 -1.28
CA LEU A 454 -10.10 -33.65 -1.80
C LEU A 454 -11.13 -32.61 -1.32
N GLU A 455 -11.04 -32.17 -0.07
CA GLU A 455 -11.90 -31.09 0.45
C GLU A 455 -11.64 -29.76 -0.25
N ARG A 456 -10.37 -29.39 -0.45
CA ARG A 456 -9.99 -28.20 -1.23
C ARG A 456 -10.53 -28.25 -2.66
N ARG A 457 -10.39 -29.38 -3.35
CA ARG A 457 -10.94 -29.56 -4.71
C ARG A 457 -12.48 -29.49 -4.75
N LYS A 458 -13.17 -29.97 -3.72
CA LYS A 458 -14.63 -29.79 -3.58
C LYS A 458 -15.00 -28.31 -3.42
N LYS A 459 -14.26 -27.56 -2.60
CA LYS A 459 -14.44 -26.09 -2.48
C LYS A 459 -14.16 -25.39 -3.82
N GLY A 460 -13.10 -25.79 -4.53
CA GLY A 460 -12.79 -25.29 -5.87
C GLY A 460 -13.92 -25.53 -6.88
N LEU A 461 -14.48 -26.74 -6.93
CA LEU A 461 -15.63 -27.04 -7.78
C LEU A 461 -16.87 -26.22 -7.40
N HIS A 462 -17.10 -26.04 -6.10
CA HIS A 462 -18.19 -25.21 -5.61
C HIS A 462 -18.01 -23.75 -6.05
N LEU A 463 -16.79 -23.21 -5.94
CA LEU A 463 -16.45 -21.85 -6.35
C LEU A 463 -16.66 -21.63 -7.85
N LEU A 464 -16.17 -22.57 -8.69
CA LEU A 464 -16.41 -22.55 -10.13
C LEU A 464 -17.91 -22.50 -10.47
N LYS A 465 -18.75 -23.20 -9.72
CA LYS A 465 -20.21 -23.21 -9.90
C LYS A 465 -20.89 -21.95 -9.38
N SER A 466 -20.53 -21.49 -8.19
CA SER A 466 -21.17 -20.33 -7.55
C SER A 466 -20.79 -19.02 -8.22
N ALA A 467 -19.56 -18.91 -8.72
CA ALA A 467 -19.05 -17.72 -9.41
C ALA A 467 -19.40 -17.68 -10.91
N TRP A 468 -20.05 -18.73 -11.44
CA TRP A 468 -20.62 -18.75 -12.80
C TRP A 468 -22.09 -19.25 -12.81
N PRO A 469 -23.02 -18.48 -12.22
CA PRO A 469 -24.43 -18.83 -12.25
C PRO A 469 -24.96 -18.82 -13.71
N PRO A 470 -26.01 -19.61 -14.01
CA PRO A 470 -26.53 -19.78 -15.37
C PRO A 470 -27.10 -18.49 -15.99
N GLU A 471 -27.35 -17.46 -15.18
CA GLU A 471 -27.87 -16.16 -15.60
C GLU A 471 -26.76 -15.18 -16.05
N MET A 472 -25.49 -15.47 -15.74
CA MET A 472 -24.34 -14.61 -16.07
C MET A 472 -23.60 -15.07 -17.33
N GLU A 473 -23.29 -14.11 -18.21
CA GLU A 473 -22.56 -14.33 -19.46
C GLU A 473 -21.07 -14.61 -19.22
N HIS A 474 -20.47 -13.97 -18.22
CA HIS A 474 -19.08 -14.17 -17.80
C HIS A 474 -18.97 -14.50 -16.31
N PRO A 475 -18.04 -15.37 -15.89
CA PRO A 475 -17.83 -15.68 -14.48
C PRO A 475 -17.06 -14.58 -13.74
N LEU A 476 -17.13 -14.62 -12.41
CA LEU A 476 -16.33 -13.77 -11.52
C LEU A 476 -14.92 -14.31 -11.28
N TYR A 477 -14.30 -14.91 -12.30
CA TYR A 477 -12.92 -15.41 -12.32
C TYR A 477 -12.41 -15.43 -13.77
N ASP A 478 -11.08 -15.48 -13.95
CA ASP A 478 -10.46 -15.63 -15.26
C ASP A 478 -10.60 -17.07 -15.76
N VAL A 479 -11.31 -17.24 -16.88
CA VAL A 479 -11.65 -18.54 -17.45
C VAL A 479 -10.42 -19.27 -17.98
N ASP A 480 -9.52 -18.55 -18.63
CA ASP A 480 -8.31 -19.12 -19.24
C ASP A 480 -7.37 -19.59 -18.14
N LEU A 481 -7.19 -18.77 -17.09
CA LEU A 481 -6.44 -19.15 -15.90
C LEU A 481 -7.05 -20.39 -15.22
N ALA A 482 -8.38 -20.44 -15.08
CA ALA A 482 -9.06 -21.59 -14.47
C ALA A 482 -8.85 -22.89 -15.27
N ILE A 483 -8.83 -22.83 -16.61
CA ILE A 483 -8.52 -23.98 -17.46
C ILE A 483 -7.08 -24.43 -17.23
N ILE A 484 -6.11 -23.50 -17.27
CA ILE A 484 -4.69 -23.78 -17.06
C ILE A 484 -4.47 -24.44 -15.69
N LEU A 485 -5.06 -23.89 -14.62
CA LEU A 485 -4.96 -24.45 -13.27
C LEU A 485 -5.53 -25.86 -13.19
N CYS A 486 -6.68 -26.10 -13.83
CA CYS A 486 -7.30 -27.42 -13.84
C CYS A 486 -6.49 -28.44 -14.65
N GLU A 487 -5.92 -28.06 -15.79
CA GLU A 487 -5.06 -28.92 -16.62
C GLU A 487 -3.75 -29.27 -15.90
N MET A 488 -3.04 -28.25 -15.37
CA MET A 488 -1.78 -28.43 -14.65
C MET A 488 -1.90 -29.36 -13.45
N ASN A 489 -3.04 -29.34 -12.74
CA ASN A 489 -3.28 -30.15 -11.55
C ASN A 489 -4.11 -31.42 -11.81
N ALA A 490 -4.40 -31.75 -13.08
CA ALA A 490 -5.21 -32.90 -13.50
C ALA A 490 -6.62 -32.94 -12.84
N PHE A 491 -7.24 -31.79 -12.63
CA PHE A 491 -8.56 -31.65 -12.01
C PHE A 491 -9.71 -31.80 -13.03
N LYS A 492 -10.05 -33.05 -13.34
CA LYS A 492 -11.00 -33.43 -14.41
C LYS A 492 -12.39 -32.81 -14.27
N ASP A 493 -12.94 -32.79 -13.06
CA ASP A 493 -14.31 -32.31 -12.81
C ASP A 493 -14.45 -30.80 -13.10
N GLY A 494 -13.38 -30.03 -12.83
CA GLY A 494 -13.30 -28.60 -13.16
C GLY A 494 -13.24 -28.34 -14.66
N ILE A 495 -12.38 -29.07 -15.39
CA ILE A 495 -12.24 -28.96 -16.85
C ILE A 495 -13.58 -29.26 -17.54
N LEU A 496 -14.23 -30.36 -17.14
CA LEU A 496 -15.52 -30.74 -17.72
C LEU A 496 -16.59 -29.67 -17.49
N TYR A 497 -16.63 -29.08 -16.30
CA TYR A 497 -17.56 -27.99 -16.00
C TYR A 497 -17.28 -26.73 -16.84
N LEU A 498 -16.01 -26.32 -16.95
CA LEU A 498 -15.61 -25.13 -17.70
C LEU A 498 -15.93 -25.28 -19.20
N TYR A 499 -15.54 -26.40 -19.81
CA TYR A 499 -15.81 -26.63 -21.23
C TYR A 499 -17.31 -26.79 -21.54
N GLU A 500 -18.10 -27.41 -20.64
CA GLU A 500 -19.56 -27.50 -20.78
C GLU A 500 -20.20 -26.10 -20.79
N LYS A 501 -19.74 -25.20 -19.93
CA LYS A 501 -20.25 -23.82 -19.84
C LYS A 501 -19.82 -22.95 -21.02
N MET A 502 -18.57 -23.08 -21.47
CA MET A 502 -18.04 -22.33 -22.62
C MET A 502 -18.59 -22.80 -23.96
N LYS A 503 -19.41 -23.86 -23.98
CA LYS A 503 -19.93 -24.50 -25.21
C LYS A 503 -18.82 -25.00 -26.14
N LEU A 504 -17.64 -25.27 -25.58
CA LEU A 504 -16.48 -25.86 -26.26
C LEU A 504 -16.64 -27.38 -26.33
N TYR A 505 -17.69 -27.80 -27.04
CA TYR A 505 -18.13 -29.19 -27.05
C TYR A 505 -17.13 -30.13 -27.74
N LYS A 506 -16.31 -29.62 -28.66
CA LYS A 506 -15.30 -30.42 -29.37
C LYS A 506 -14.16 -30.84 -28.44
N GLU A 507 -13.79 -29.96 -27.53
CA GLU A 507 -12.73 -30.12 -26.54
C GLU A 507 -13.17 -31.09 -25.43
N VAL A 508 -14.43 -31.00 -24.99
CA VAL A 508 -15.05 -32.00 -24.09
C VAL A 508 -14.96 -33.40 -24.71
N ILE A 509 -15.40 -33.51 -25.97
CA ILE A 509 -15.40 -34.76 -26.72
C ILE A 509 -13.98 -35.30 -26.88
N ALA A 510 -13.00 -34.46 -27.20
CA ALA A 510 -11.60 -34.85 -27.31
C ALA A 510 -11.05 -35.42 -25.98
N CYS A 511 -11.45 -34.88 -24.82
CA CYS A 511 -11.04 -35.38 -23.52
C CYS A 511 -11.58 -36.80 -23.23
N TYR A 512 -12.82 -37.09 -23.63
CA TYR A 512 -13.41 -38.43 -23.53
C TYR A 512 -12.80 -39.40 -24.55
N MET A 513 -12.54 -38.94 -25.78
CA MET A 513 -11.86 -39.71 -26.83
C MET A 513 -10.46 -40.15 -26.41
N GLN A 514 -9.65 -39.26 -25.81
CA GLN A 514 -8.30 -39.60 -25.31
C GLN A 514 -8.30 -40.64 -24.19
N LYS A 515 -9.41 -40.76 -23.44
CA LYS A 515 -9.55 -41.70 -22.31
C LYS A 515 -10.19 -43.04 -22.70
N HIS A 516 -10.62 -43.21 -23.95
CA HIS A 516 -11.38 -44.37 -24.42
C HIS A 516 -12.67 -44.65 -23.61
N ASP A 517 -13.29 -43.61 -23.03
CA ASP A 517 -14.57 -43.74 -22.32
C ASP A 517 -15.75 -43.54 -23.29
N HIS A 518 -16.17 -44.64 -23.91
CA HIS A 518 -17.18 -44.62 -24.98
C HIS A 518 -18.60 -44.35 -24.46
N GLU A 519 -18.94 -44.83 -23.25
CA GLU A 519 -20.26 -44.61 -22.65
C GLU A 519 -20.42 -43.16 -22.16
N GLY A 520 -19.38 -42.61 -21.51
CA GLY A 520 -19.35 -41.20 -21.09
C GLY A 520 -19.41 -40.24 -22.26
N LEU A 521 -18.73 -40.56 -23.37
CA LEU A 521 -18.79 -39.79 -24.61
C LEU A 521 -20.21 -39.72 -25.18
N ILE A 522 -20.91 -40.85 -25.31
CA ILE A 522 -22.27 -40.89 -25.84
C ILE A 522 -23.24 -40.17 -24.90
N ALA A 523 -23.12 -40.35 -23.58
CA ALA A 523 -23.94 -39.62 -22.61
C ALA A 523 -23.73 -38.09 -22.70
N CYS A 524 -22.49 -37.66 -22.91
CA CYS A 524 -22.13 -36.27 -23.12
C CYS A 524 -22.76 -35.72 -24.41
N CYS A 525 -22.63 -36.44 -25.53
CA CYS A 525 -23.23 -36.06 -26.80
C CYS A 525 -24.77 -36.08 -26.79
N LYS A 526 -25.41 -36.96 -26.01
CA LYS A 526 -26.87 -36.91 -25.79
C LYS A 526 -27.29 -35.61 -25.11
N ARG A 527 -26.53 -35.15 -24.12
CA ARG A 527 -26.82 -33.91 -23.40
C ARG A 527 -26.55 -32.66 -24.24
N LEU A 528 -25.48 -32.69 -25.04
CA LEU A 528 -24.96 -31.54 -25.77
C LEU A 528 -25.36 -31.47 -27.25
N GLY A 529 -25.84 -32.57 -27.81
CA GLY A 529 -26.17 -32.72 -29.24
C GLY A 529 -27.65 -32.53 -29.59
N ASP A 530 -28.54 -32.38 -28.60
CA ASP A 530 -29.97 -32.16 -28.86
C ASP A 530 -30.21 -30.74 -29.42
N SER A 531 -30.60 -30.68 -30.71
CA SER A 531 -30.96 -29.43 -31.42
C SER A 531 -32.05 -28.62 -30.71
N GLY A 532 -32.94 -29.28 -29.96
CA GLY A 532 -34.00 -28.63 -29.17
C GLY A 532 -33.52 -27.85 -27.94
N LYS A 533 -32.26 -28.02 -27.51
CA LYS A 533 -31.66 -27.33 -26.33
C LYS A 533 -30.50 -26.41 -26.71
N GLY A 534 -30.29 -26.13 -28.00
CA GLY A 534 -29.18 -25.30 -28.49
C GLY A 534 -27.85 -26.04 -28.67
N GLY A 535 -27.89 -27.37 -28.78
CA GLY A 535 -26.75 -28.21 -29.13
C GLY A 535 -26.39 -28.16 -30.62
N HIS A 536 -25.15 -28.52 -30.96
CA HIS A 536 -24.69 -28.63 -32.35
C HIS A 536 -24.81 -30.08 -32.86
N PRO A 537 -25.70 -30.39 -33.83
CA PRO A 537 -25.85 -31.75 -34.37
C PRO A 537 -24.57 -32.30 -35.02
N SER A 538 -23.65 -31.43 -35.47
CA SER A 538 -22.36 -31.83 -36.07
C SER A 538 -21.44 -32.61 -35.11
N LEU A 539 -21.68 -32.56 -33.80
CA LEU A 539 -20.89 -33.34 -32.83
C LEU A 539 -21.02 -34.85 -33.05
N TRP A 540 -22.19 -35.32 -33.49
CA TRP A 540 -22.40 -36.73 -33.83
C TRP A 540 -21.56 -37.16 -35.04
N ALA A 541 -21.26 -36.25 -35.97
CA ALA A 541 -20.37 -36.51 -37.10
C ALA A 541 -18.91 -36.68 -36.64
N ASP A 542 -18.44 -35.84 -35.72
CA ASP A 542 -17.08 -35.93 -35.15
C ASP A 542 -16.90 -37.23 -34.34
N VAL A 543 -17.92 -37.63 -33.57
CA VAL A 543 -17.95 -38.90 -32.84
C VAL A 543 -17.96 -40.10 -33.78
N LEU A 544 -18.75 -40.05 -34.86
CA LEU A 544 -18.77 -41.11 -35.88
C LEU A 544 -17.40 -41.25 -36.56
N LYS A 545 -16.73 -40.13 -36.83
CA LYS A 545 -15.37 -40.13 -37.40
C LYS A 545 -14.37 -40.81 -36.47
N TYR A 546 -14.42 -40.51 -35.17
CA TYR A 546 -13.58 -41.19 -34.18
C TYR A 546 -13.82 -42.70 -34.14
N PHE A 547 -15.08 -43.15 -34.10
CA PHE A 547 -15.37 -44.59 -34.15
C PHE A 547 -14.98 -45.25 -35.47
N GLY A 548 -14.98 -44.50 -36.58
CA GLY A 548 -14.47 -44.94 -37.88
C GLY A 548 -12.94 -45.00 -37.99
N GLU A 549 -12.20 -44.28 -37.14
CA GLU A 549 -10.73 -44.29 -37.07
C GLU A 549 -10.20 -45.20 -35.95
N LEU A 550 -11.05 -45.54 -34.97
CA LEU A 550 -10.73 -46.51 -33.91
C LEU A 550 -10.49 -47.91 -34.50
N GLY A 551 -9.48 -48.62 -34.02
CA GLY A 551 -9.21 -50.01 -34.42
C GLY A 551 -9.91 -51.05 -33.55
N GLU A 552 -11.01 -50.68 -32.89
CA GLU A 552 -11.71 -51.50 -31.89
C GLU A 552 -13.13 -51.87 -32.35
N ASP A 553 -13.73 -52.92 -31.74
CA ASP A 553 -15.12 -53.30 -31.99
C ASP A 553 -16.08 -52.44 -31.16
N CYS A 554 -16.54 -51.34 -31.76
CA CYS A 554 -17.51 -50.39 -31.21
C CYS A 554 -18.90 -50.52 -31.85
N SER A 555 -19.29 -51.75 -32.20
CA SER A 555 -20.53 -52.03 -32.94
C SER A 555 -21.82 -51.57 -32.23
N LYS A 556 -21.84 -51.50 -30.89
CA LYS A 556 -23.04 -51.08 -30.12
C LYS A 556 -23.17 -49.56 -30.09
N GLU A 557 -22.05 -48.91 -29.82
CA GLU A 557 -21.87 -47.48 -29.74
C GLU A 557 -22.15 -46.83 -31.10
N VAL A 558 -21.64 -47.42 -32.18
CA VAL A 558 -21.89 -46.97 -33.55
C VAL A 558 -23.38 -47.10 -33.91
N LYS A 559 -24.05 -48.21 -33.54
CA LYS A 559 -25.51 -48.33 -33.77
C LYS A 559 -26.28 -47.23 -33.07
N GLU A 560 -25.92 -46.92 -31.83
CA GLU A 560 -26.56 -45.87 -31.06
C GLU A 560 -26.32 -44.49 -31.68
N VAL A 561 -25.08 -44.16 -32.04
CA VAL A 561 -24.74 -42.91 -32.76
C VAL A 561 -25.50 -42.79 -34.09
N LEU A 562 -25.61 -43.87 -34.86
CA LEU A 562 -26.35 -43.89 -36.13
C LEU A 562 -27.84 -43.58 -35.95
N THR A 563 -28.47 -43.97 -34.83
CA THR A 563 -29.88 -43.59 -34.58
C THR A 563 -30.06 -42.08 -34.41
N TYR A 564 -29.09 -41.38 -33.81
CA TYR A 564 -29.14 -39.93 -33.66
C TYR A 564 -28.83 -39.21 -34.98
N ILE A 565 -27.91 -39.76 -35.77
CA ILE A 565 -27.64 -39.27 -37.14
C ILE A 565 -28.86 -39.46 -38.05
N GLU A 566 -29.59 -40.58 -37.91
CA GLU A 566 -30.83 -40.87 -38.63
C GLU A 566 -31.95 -39.89 -38.22
N ARG A 567 -32.11 -39.63 -36.91
CA ARG A 567 -33.16 -38.75 -36.37
C ARG A 567 -33.01 -37.30 -36.83
N ASP A 568 -31.78 -36.79 -36.79
CA ASP A 568 -31.50 -35.36 -37.02
C ASP A 568 -30.99 -35.07 -38.45
N ASP A 569 -30.98 -36.10 -39.33
CA ASP A 569 -30.54 -36.08 -40.74
C ASP A 569 -29.20 -35.36 -40.99
N ILE A 570 -28.20 -35.70 -40.17
CA ILE A 570 -26.95 -34.91 -40.07
C ILE A 570 -25.99 -35.19 -41.23
N LEU A 571 -25.91 -36.45 -41.68
CA LEU A 571 -24.95 -36.89 -42.69
C LEU A 571 -25.63 -37.74 -43.78
N PRO A 572 -25.29 -37.52 -45.06
CA PRO A 572 -25.67 -38.41 -46.15
C PRO A 572 -25.15 -39.84 -45.92
N PRO A 573 -25.92 -40.88 -46.29
CA PRO A 573 -25.54 -42.29 -46.12
C PRO A 573 -24.18 -42.64 -46.72
N ILE A 574 -23.80 -41.99 -47.83
CA ILE A 574 -22.52 -42.20 -48.51
C ILE A 574 -21.33 -41.75 -47.65
N ILE A 575 -21.47 -40.65 -46.91
CA ILE A 575 -20.41 -40.12 -46.03
C ILE A 575 -20.27 -41.03 -44.80
N VAL A 576 -21.40 -41.49 -44.25
CA VAL A 576 -21.42 -42.47 -43.15
C VAL A 576 -20.68 -43.76 -43.55
N LEU A 577 -20.98 -44.30 -44.74
CA LEU A 577 -20.31 -45.50 -45.26
C LEU A 577 -18.82 -45.28 -45.49
N GLN A 578 -18.42 -44.14 -46.06
CA GLN A 578 -17.01 -43.81 -46.31
C GLN A 578 -16.21 -43.60 -45.01
N THR A 579 -16.87 -43.13 -43.95
CA THR A 579 -16.23 -42.87 -42.66
C THR A 579 -16.02 -44.18 -41.90
N LEU A 580 -17.04 -45.04 -41.85
CA LEU A 580 -16.98 -46.31 -41.13
C LEU A 580 -16.17 -47.39 -41.86
N SER A 581 -16.00 -47.29 -43.19
CA SER A 581 -15.17 -48.22 -43.96
C SER A 581 -13.67 -48.15 -43.63
N ARG A 582 -13.24 -47.10 -42.92
CA ARG A 582 -11.85 -46.94 -42.46
C ARG A 582 -11.52 -47.86 -41.29
N ASN A 583 -12.52 -48.32 -40.52
CA ASN A 583 -12.33 -49.21 -39.39
C ASN A 583 -12.43 -50.69 -39.85
N PRO A 584 -11.35 -51.49 -39.75
CA PRO A 584 -11.35 -52.88 -40.19
C PRO A 584 -12.15 -53.82 -39.27
N CYS A 585 -12.48 -53.40 -38.05
CA CYS A 585 -13.21 -54.20 -37.06
C CYS A 585 -14.74 -54.10 -37.20
N LEU A 586 -15.25 -53.09 -37.92
CA LEU A 586 -16.68 -52.92 -38.13
C LEU A 586 -17.18 -53.78 -39.30
N THR A 587 -18.19 -54.61 -39.04
CA THR A 587 -18.82 -55.41 -40.09
C THR A 587 -19.98 -54.66 -40.74
N LEU A 588 -20.21 -54.91 -42.05
CA LEU A 588 -21.32 -54.31 -42.81
C LEU A 588 -22.70 -54.56 -42.17
N SER A 589 -22.82 -55.58 -41.31
CA SER A 589 -24.05 -55.91 -40.58
C SER A 589 -24.54 -54.78 -39.67
N VAL A 590 -23.61 -53.94 -39.17
CA VAL A 590 -23.90 -52.84 -38.24
C VAL A 590 -24.65 -51.70 -38.94
N ILE A 591 -24.33 -51.44 -40.21
CA ILE A 591 -24.80 -50.28 -40.98
C ILE A 591 -25.93 -50.65 -41.95
N LYS A 592 -26.08 -51.94 -42.29
CA LYS A 592 -27.06 -52.44 -43.27
C LYS A 592 -28.48 -51.95 -42.99
N ASP A 593 -28.94 -52.03 -41.75
CA ASP A 593 -30.32 -51.66 -41.39
C ASP A 593 -30.54 -50.14 -41.49
N TYR A 594 -29.53 -49.34 -41.14
CA TYR A 594 -29.57 -47.88 -41.29
C TYR A 594 -29.64 -47.47 -42.77
N VAL A 595 -28.77 -48.03 -43.61
CA VAL A 595 -28.74 -47.72 -45.06
C VAL A 595 -30.03 -48.17 -45.74
N ALA A 596 -30.56 -49.34 -45.38
CA ALA A 596 -31.82 -49.82 -45.93
C ALA A 596 -32.99 -48.85 -45.62
N ARG A 597 -33.14 -48.45 -44.36
CA ARG A 597 -34.20 -47.49 -43.96
C ARG A 597 -34.04 -46.14 -44.63
N LYS A 598 -32.84 -45.58 -44.66
CA LYS A 598 -32.61 -44.25 -45.25
C LYS A 598 -32.83 -44.25 -46.77
N LEU A 599 -32.39 -45.30 -47.48
CA LEU A 599 -32.67 -45.45 -48.92
C LEU A 599 -34.17 -45.61 -49.22
N GLU A 600 -34.90 -46.34 -48.38
CA GLU A 600 -36.35 -46.50 -48.52
C GLU A 600 -37.08 -45.16 -48.29
N GLN A 601 -36.66 -44.38 -47.30
CA GLN A 601 -37.19 -43.04 -47.05
C GLN A 601 -36.95 -42.09 -48.23
N GLU A 602 -35.72 -42.02 -48.75
CA GLU A 602 -35.38 -41.19 -49.92
C GLU A 602 -36.18 -41.62 -51.16
N SER A 603 -36.32 -42.93 -51.38
CA SER A 603 -37.09 -43.47 -52.51
C SER A 603 -38.57 -43.08 -52.44
N LYS A 604 -39.15 -43.06 -51.23
CA LYS A 604 -40.53 -42.64 -51.01
C LYS A 604 -40.73 -41.15 -51.31
N MET A 605 -39.81 -40.29 -50.87
CA MET A 605 -39.86 -38.84 -51.16
C MET A 605 -39.80 -38.58 -52.67
N ILE A 606 -38.93 -39.28 -53.39
CA ILE A 606 -38.81 -39.17 -54.86
C ILE A 606 -40.14 -39.53 -55.55
N GLU A 607 -40.85 -40.53 -55.06
CA GLU A 607 -42.12 -40.97 -55.64
C GLU A 607 -43.26 -39.97 -55.37
N GLU A 608 -43.33 -39.41 -54.15
CA GLU A 608 -44.28 -38.35 -53.81
C GLU A 608 -44.06 -37.09 -54.68
N ASP A 609 -42.81 -36.69 -54.88
CA ASP A 609 -42.45 -35.57 -55.76
C ASP A 609 -42.85 -35.83 -57.22
N ARG A 610 -42.65 -37.05 -57.73
CA ARG A 610 -43.07 -37.43 -59.09
C ARG A 610 -44.58 -37.30 -59.29
N GLN A 611 -45.36 -37.79 -58.32
CA GLN A 611 -46.82 -37.69 -58.38
C GLN A 611 -47.31 -36.23 -58.34
N ALA A 612 -46.66 -35.38 -57.54
CA ALA A 612 -46.96 -33.95 -57.50
C ALA A 612 -46.65 -33.27 -58.85
N ILE A 613 -45.52 -33.60 -59.47
CA ILE A 613 -45.12 -33.06 -60.79
C ILE A 613 -46.16 -33.41 -61.86
N GLU A 614 -46.62 -34.65 -61.92
CA GLU A 614 -47.64 -35.09 -62.90
C GLU A 614 -48.94 -34.29 -62.73
N LYS A 615 -49.44 -34.18 -61.50
CA LYS A 615 -50.65 -33.40 -61.20
C LYS A 615 -50.53 -31.93 -61.63
N TYR A 616 -49.42 -31.28 -61.32
CA TYR A 616 -49.21 -29.88 -61.71
C TYR A 616 -49.09 -29.69 -63.23
N GLN A 617 -48.57 -30.69 -63.96
CA GLN A 617 -48.52 -30.65 -65.42
C GLN A 617 -49.93 -30.72 -66.03
N GLU A 618 -50.80 -31.59 -65.51
CA GLU A 618 -52.19 -31.70 -65.95
C GLU A 618 -52.96 -30.40 -65.71
N ASP A 619 -52.90 -29.83 -64.51
CA ASP A 619 -53.57 -28.57 -64.16
C ASP A 619 -53.09 -27.41 -65.04
N THR A 620 -51.78 -27.34 -65.32
CA THR A 620 -51.21 -26.31 -66.20
C THR A 620 -51.74 -26.42 -67.63
N LEU A 621 -51.94 -27.64 -68.14
CA LEU A 621 -52.51 -27.87 -69.47
C LEU A 621 -53.98 -27.43 -69.53
N LEU A 622 -54.76 -27.74 -68.49
CA LEU A 622 -56.16 -27.33 -68.38
C LEU A 622 -56.30 -25.81 -68.39
N VAL A 623 -55.54 -25.10 -67.57
CA VAL A 623 -55.55 -23.62 -67.50
C VAL A 623 -55.11 -23.01 -68.84
N ARG A 624 -54.09 -23.57 -69.50
CA ARG A 624 -53.65 -23.08 -70.83
C ARG A 624 -54.74 -23.24 -71.89
N LYS A 625 -55.48 -24.34 -71.85
CA LYS A 625 -56.61 -24.59 -72.75
C LYS A 625 -57.74 -23.58 -72.50
N GLU A 626 -58.07 -23.30 -71.24
CA GLU A 626 -59.06 -22.29 -70.87
C GLU A 626 -58.67 -20.89 -71.36
N ILE A 627 -57.39 -20.50 -71.19
CA ILE A 627 -56.87 -19.22 -71.72
C ILE A 627 -57.03 -19.14 -73.24
N GLN A 628 -56.76 -20.24 -73.95
CA GLN A 628 -56.90 -20.29 -75.41
C GLN A 628 -58.36 -20.13 -75.82
N ASP A 629 -59.27 -20.86 -75.18
CA ASP A 629 -60.71 -20.80 -75.45
C ASP A 629 -61.29 -19.40 -75.20
N LEU A 630 -60.87 -18.74 -74.11
CA LEU A 630 -61.26 -17.35 -73.79
C LEU A 630 -60.77 -16.32 -74.82
N ARG A 631 -59.65 -16.59 -75.53
CA ARG A 631 -59.07 -15.67 -76.51
C ARG A 631 -59.67 -15.80 -77.90
N THR A 632 -60.02 -17.02 -78.33
CA THR A 632 -60.37 -17.29 -79.74
C THR A 632 -61.86 -17.46 -79.98
N ASN A 633 -62.64 -17.86 -78.97
CA ASN A 633 -64.05 -18.20 -79.16
C ASN A 633 -64.96 -17.04 -78.73
N ALA A 634 -65.91 -16.67 -79.59
CA ALA A 634 -66.95 -15.69 -79.23
C ALA A 634 -67.89 -16.27 -78.17
N ARG A 635 -68.07 -15.54 -77.06
CA ARG A 635 -68.99 -15.92 -75.98
C ARG A 635 -70.37 -15.31 -76.23
N ILE A 636 -71.41 -16.15 -76.28
CA ILE A 636 -72.81 -15.72 -76.47
C ILE A 636 -73.43 -15.46 -75.10
N PHE A 637 -73.89 -14.24 -74.85
CA PHE A 637 -74.60 -13.87 -73.62
C PHE A 637 -76.11 -14.09 -73.81
N GLN A 638 -76.68 -15.08 -73.12
CA GLN A 638 -78.11 -15.41 -73.19
C GLN A 638 -78.91 -14.92 -71.96
N LEU A 639 -78.25 -14.22 -71.04
CA LEU A 639 -78.88 -13.79 -69.80
C LEU A 639 -79.84 -12.62 -70.04
N SER A 640 -81.11 -12.86 -69.71
CA SER A 640 -82.20 -11.88 -69.81
C SER A 640 -82.47 -11.14 -68.50
N LYS A 641 -81.70 -11.41 -67.43
CA LYS A 641 -81.86 -10.82 -66.10
C LYS A 641 -80.55 -10.27 -65.55
N CYS A 642 -80.63 -9.16 -64.83
CA CYS A 642 -79.49 -8.50 -64.20
C CYS A 642 -79.04 -9.30 -62.97
N THR A 643 -77.75 -9.58 -62.84
CA THR A 643 -77.21 -10.35 -61.71
C THR A 643 -77.36 -9.63 -60.37
N ALA A 644 -77.33 -8.28 -60.34
CA ALA A 644 -77.45 -7.50 -59.11
C ALA A 644 -78.89 -7.34 -58.59
N CYS A 645 -79.86 -7.06 -59.49
CA CYS A 645 -81.24 -6.78 -59.09
C CYS A 645 -82.25 -7.85 -59.52
N THR A 646 -81.82 -8.86 -60.27
CA THR A 646 -82.61 -10.02 -60.77
C THR A 646 -83.79 -9.69 -61.71
N PHE A 647 -84.04 -8.41 -61.99
CA PHE A 647 -85.02 -7.96 -62.98
C PHE A 647 -84.54 -8.14 -64.42
N THR A 648 -85.48 -8.11 -65.37
CA THR A 648 -85.18 -8.23 -66.81
C THR A 648 -84.20 -7.14 -67.26
N LEU A 649 -83.23 -7.52 -68.10
CA LEU A 649 -82.22 -6.61 -68.63
C LEU A 649 -82.83 -5.71 -69.70
N ASP A 650 -82.78 -4.40 -69.45
CA ASP A 650 -83.18 -3.36 -70.38
C ASP A 650 -81.94 -2.57 -70.82
N LEU A 651 -81.97 -1.96 -72.00
CA LEU A 651 -80.85 -1.19 -72.53
C LEU A 651 -80.72 0.17 -71.82
N PRO A 652 -79.50 0.65 -71.50
CA PRO A 652 -78.19 0.03 -71.74
C PRO A 652 -77.77 -1.00 -70.66
N ALA A 653 -77.25 -2.15 -71.12
CA ALA A 653 -76.74 -3.25 -70.28
C ALA A 653 -75.24 -3.50 -70.54
N VAL A 654 -74.52 -3.95 -69.51
CA VAL A 654 -73.09 -4.29 -69.55
C VAL A 654 -72.92 -5.78 -69.31
N HIS A 655 -72.18 -6.45 -70.20
CA HIS A 655 -71.90 -7.89 -70.13
C HIS A 655 -70.40 -8.12 -69.93
N PHE A 656 -70.04 -8.90 -68.90
CA PHE A 656 -68.66 -9.28 -68.64
C PHE A 656 -68.34 -10.67 -69.18
N MET A 657 -67.11 -10.91 -69.61
CA MET A 657 -66.66 -12.22 -70.15
C MET A 657 -66.77 -13.39 -69.14
N CYS A 658 -66.90 -13.08 -67.84
CA CYS A 658 -67.25 -14.04 -66.79
C CYS A 658 -68.74 -14.48 -66.82
N MET A 659 -69.49 -14.11 -67.86
CA MET A 659 -70.93 -14.37 -68.06
C MET A 659 -71.88 -13.60 -67.14
N HIS A 660 -71.42 -12.72 -66.25
CA HIS A 660 -72.32 -11.86 -65.49
C HIS A 660 -72.80 -10.65 -66.29
N SER A 661 -74.09 -10.35 -66.19
CA SER A 661 -74.77 -9.30 -66.97
C SER A 661 -75.52 -8.36 -66.04
N PHE A 662 -75.38 -7.06 -66.23
CA PHE A 662 -75.93 -6.05 -65.32
C PHE A 662 -76.53 -4.87 -66.08
N HIS A 663 -77.51 -4.18 -65.48
CA HIS A 663 -77.92 -2.86 -65.96
C HIS A 663 -76.81 -1.83 -65.70
N LEU A 664 -76.64 -0.85 -66.59
CA LEU A 664 -75.66 0.23 -66.37
C LEU A 664 -75.89 0.94 -65.01
N ARG A 665 -77.15 1.18 -64.64
CA ARG A 665 -77.53 1.78 -63.34
C ARG A 665 -77.17 0.93 -62.12
N CYS A 666 -77.06 -0.39 -62.27
CA CYS A 666 -76.78 -1.31 -61.18
C CYS A 666 -75.28 -1.52 -60.95
N LEU A 667 -74.42 -0.99 -61.83
CA LEU A 667 -72.98 -1.14 -61.75
C LEU A 667 -72.27 -0.08 -60.88
N GLY A 668 -72.95 1.03 -60.57
CA GLY A 668 -72.33 2.18 -59.91
C GLY A 668 -71.12 2.72 -60.70
N ASP A 669 -70.07 3.15 -60.00
CA ASP A 669 -68.84 3.70 -60.58
C ASP A 669 -67.88 2.64 -61.18
N SER A 670 -68.25 1.36 -61.19
CA SER A 670 -67.36 0.23 -61.50
C SER A 670 -67.51 -0.30 -62.93
N GLU A 671 -67.52 0.56 -63.95
CA GLU A 671 -67.76 0.18 -65.36
C GLU A 671 -66.78 -0.87 -65.94
N LYS A 672 -65.62 -1.07 -65.30
CA LYS A 672 -64.52 -1.90 -65.83
C LYS A 672 -64.39 -3.27 -65.18
N GLU A 673 -65.08 -3.56 -64.08
CA GLU A 673 -64.92 -4.79 -63.31
C GLU A 673 -66.27 -5.40 -62.93
N CYS A 674 -66.39 -6.73 -63.02
CA CYS A 674 -67.59 -7.44 -62.60
C CYS A 674 -67.63 -7.50 -61.05
N PRO A 675 -68.66 -6.98 -60.37
CA PRO A 675 -68.71 -6.95 -58.90
C PRO A 675 -68.60 -8.33 -58.21
N GLU A 676 -69.13 -9.39 -58.84
CA GLU A 676 -69.09 -10.76 -58.30
C GLU A 676 -67.69 -11.38 -58.36
N CYS A 677 -66.99 -11.21 -59.49
CA CYS A 677 -65.68 -11.82 -59.69
C CYS A 677 -64.52 -10.90 -59.28
N ALA A 678 -64.76 -9.58 -59.18
CA ALA A 678 -63.77 -8.58 -58.78
C ALA A 678 -63.06 -8.90 -57.45
N PRO A 679 -63.73 -9.33 -56.36
CA PRO A 679 -63.02 -9.63 -55.11
C PRO A 679 -62.00 -10.76 -55.27
N GLU A 680 -62.35 -11.85 -55.97
CA GLU A 680 -61.43 -12.95 -56.24
C GLU A 680 -60.29 -12.52 -57.18
N TYR A 681 -60.59 -11.84 -58.30
CA TYR A 681 -59.56 -11.34 -59.20
C TYR A 681 -58.64 -10.32 -58.53
N ARG A 682 -59.17 -9.42 -57.68
CA ARG A 682 -58.37 -8.47 -56.90
C ARG A 682 -57.47 -9.18 -55.92
N SER A 683 -57.94 -10.24 -55.25
CA SER A 683 -57.11 -11.04 -54.34
C SER A 683 -55.93 -11.70 -55.06
N VAL A 684 -56.14 -12.23 -56.26
CA VAL A 684 -55.09 -12.83 -57.10
C VAL A 684 -54.11 -11.76 -57.61
N ILE A 685 -54.61 -10.60 -58.03
CA ILE A 685 -53.79 -9.47 -58.47
C ILE A 685 -52.97 -8.91 -57.30
N GLU A 686 -53.56 -8.79 -56.12
CA GLU A 686 -52.89 -8.33 -54.90
C GLU A 686 -51.84 -9.34 -54.44
N MET A 687 -52.13 -10.64 -54.47
CA MET A 687 -51.16 -11.69 -54.20
C MET A 687 -49.98 -11.63 -55.18
N LYS A 688 -50.24 -11.45 -56.48
CA LYS A 688 -49.20 -11.25 -57.49
C LYS A 688 -48.39 -9.98 -57.22
N ARG A 689 -49.04 -8.87 -56.84
CA ARG A 689 -48.38 -7.60 -56.51
C ARG A 689 -47.50 -7.73 -55.28
N ASN A 690 -47.96 -8.44 -54.25
CA ASN A 690 -47.17 -8.76 -53.06
C ASN A 690 -45.97 -9.65 -53.40
N LEU A 691 -46.13 -10.64 -54.29
CA LEU A 691 -45.02 -11.45 -54.78
C LEU A 691 -44.00 -10.64 -55.59
N GLU A 692 -44.45 -9.71 -56.45
CA GLU A 692 -43.58 -8.78 -57.20
C GLU A 692 -42.93 -7.69 -56.32
N GLN A 693 -43.53 -7.36 -55.18
CA GLN A 693 -42.93 -6.47 -54.19
C GLN A 693 -41.88 -7.22 -53.35
N ASN A 694 -42.19 -8.46 -52.96
CA ASN A 694 -41.25 -9.36 -52.27
C ASN A 694 -40.04 -9.73 -53.16
N SER A 695 -40.16 -9.69 -54.51
CA SER A 695 -39.02 -9.92 -55.41
C SER A 695 -37.96 -8.82 -55.36
N LYS A 696 -38.31 -7.62 -54.88
CA LYS A 696 -37.39 -6.49 -54.79
C LYS A 696 -36.53 -6.53 -53.54
N ASP A 697 -36.89 -7.36 -52.56
CA ASP A 697 -36.27 -7.40 -51.23
C ASP A 697 -35.35 -8.63 -51.10
N GLN A 698 -34.15 -8.53 -51.69
CA GLN A 698 -33.18 -9.63 -51.75
C GLN A 698 -32.70 -10.06 -50.36
N ASP A 699 -32.60 -9.13 -49.41
CA ASP A 699 -32.10 -9.40 -48.05
C ASP A 699 -33.03 -10.32 -47.27
N ARG A 700 -34.35 -10.14 -47.43
CA ARG A 700 -35.35 -11.00 -46.79
C ARG A 700 -35.27 -12.44 -47.31
N PHE A 701 -35.01 -12.62 -48.60
CA PHE A 701 -34.78 -13.94 -49.20
C PHE A 701 -33.54 -14.61 -48.60
N PHE A 702 -32.40 -13.91 -48.56
CA PHE A 702 -31.18 -14.48 -47.97
C PHE A 702 -31.31 -14.79 -46.48
N GLN A 703 -32.07 -13.99 -45.74
CA GLN A 703 -32.37 -14.26 -44.33
C GLN A 703 -33.25 -15.50 -44.16
N GLN A 704 -34.24 -15.70 -45.03
CA GLN A 704 -35.08 -16.89 -45.03
C GLN A 704 -34.30 -18.16 -45.43
N VAL A 705 -33.43 -18.07 -46.43
CA VAL A 705 -32.55 -19.18 -46.82
C VAL A 705 -31.57 -19.54 -45.69
N LYS A 706 -30.97 -18.56 -45.02
CA LYS A 706 -30.06 -18.79 -43.89
C LYS A 706 -30.75 -19.39 -42.66
N ASN A 707 -32.01 -19.03 -42.43
CA ASN A 707 -32.76 -19.49 -41.26
C ASN A 707 -33.51 -20.80 -41.51
N SER A 708 -33.70 -21.22 -42.77
CA SER A 708 -34.37 -22.46 -43.13
C SER A 708 -33.45 -23.67 -43.00
N LYS A 709 -34.00 -24.80 -42.53
CA LYS A 709 -33.28 -26.09 -42.48
C LYS A 709 -32.96 -26.64 -43.88
N ASP A 710 -33.84 -26.37 -44.85
CA ASP A 710 -33.67 -26.73 -46.24
C ASP A 710 -33.75 -25.47 -47.11
N GLY A 711 -32.59 -24.87 -47.35
CA GLY A 711 -32.46 -23.69 -48.20
C GLY A 711 -32.83 -23.96 -49.66
N PHE A 712 -32.71 -25.20 -50.13
CA PHE A 712 -33.04 -25.55 -51.51
C PHE A 712 -34.55 -25.51 -51.74
N SER A 713 -35.35 -26.02 -50.81
CA SER A 713 -36.81 -25.91 -50.87
C SER A 713 -37.29 -24.46 -50.93
N VAL A 714 -36.69 -23.56 -50.12
CA VAL A 714 -37.00 -22.12 -50.17
C VAL A 714 -36.64 -21.53 -51.53
N ILE A 715 -35.48 -21.87 -52.08
CA ILE A 715 -35.06 -21.42 -53.41
C ILE A 715 -36.01 -21.95 -54.49
N ALA A 716 -36.39 -23.22 -54.43
CA ALA A 716 -37.29 -23.86 -55.38
C ALA A 716 -38.69 -23.24 -55.36
N GLU A 717 -39.21 -22.91 -54.18
CA GLU A 717 -40.49 -22.21 -54.02
C GLU A 717 -40.43 -20.79 -54.60
N TYR A 718 -39.36 -20.03 -54.32
CA TYR A 718 -39.15 -18.70 -54.89
C TYR A 718 -38.98 -18.73 -56.41
N PHE A 719 -38.33 -19.77 -56.94
CA PHE A 719 -38.20 -19.99 -58.38
C PHE A 719 -39.54 -20.35 -59.02
N GLY A 720 -40.31 -21.26 -58.42
CA GLY A 720 -41.64 -21.67 -58.88
C GLY A 720 -42.66 -20.53 -58.89
N LYS A 721 -42.55 -19.58 -57.95
CA LYS A 721 -43.36 -18.35 -57.91
C LYS A 721 -42.96 -17.30 -58.96
N GLY A 722 -41.94 -17.56 -59.78
CA GLY A 722 -41.52 -16.67 -60.88
C GLY A 722 -40.88 -15.36 -60.43
N ILE A 723 -40.43 -15.29 -59.17
CA ILE A 723 -39.80 -14.11 -58.55
C ILE A 723 -38.41 -13.88 -59.15
N ILE A 724 -37.71 -14.97 -59.50
CA ILE A 724 -36.33 -14.97 -60.00
C ILE A 724 -36.27 -14.87 -61.54
N SER A 725 -37.36 -15.19 -62.26
CA SER A 725 -37.36 -15.33 -63.73
C SER A 725 -37.60 -14.04 -64.52
N LYS A 726 -37.90 -12.91 -63.86
CA LYS A 726 -37.98 -11.58 -64.50
C LYS A 726 -36.68 -10.79 -64.30
N THR A 727 -35.55 -11.30 -64.77
CA THR A 727 -34.41 -10.42 -65.08
C THR A 727 -34.78 -9.62 -66.33
N SER A 728 -34.95 -8.31 -66.16
CA SER A 728 -35.27 -7.33 -67.18
C SER A 728 -34.52 -7.54 -68.49
N ASN A 729 -35.25 -7.59 -69.61
CA ASN A 729 -34.71 -7.19 -70.91
C ASN A 729 -34.29 -5.71 -70.82
N GLY A 730 -33.02 -5.47 -70.50
CA GLY A 730 -32.39 -4.16 -70.44
C GLY A 730 -30.90 -4.30 -70.67
N SER A 731 -30.45 -3.86 -71.85
CA SER A 731 -29.06 -3.58 -72.28
C SER A 731 -27.90 -4.11 -71.42
N THR A 732 -27.23 -5.14 -71.93
CA THR A 732 -25.79 -5.41 -71.85
C THR A 732 -24.96 -4.60 -70.84
N SER A 733 -24.67 -5.19 -69.68
CA SER A 733 -23.31 -5.24 -69.16
C SER A 733 -23.10 -6.48 -68.28
N ARG A 734 -22.13 -7.32 -68.71
CA ARG A 734 -21.54 -8.48 -68.05
C ARG A 734 -22.47 -9.53 -67.45
N ALA A 735 -22.67 -10.59 -68.24
CA ALA A 735 -22.92 -11.93 -67.75
C ALA A 735 -21.87 -12.35 -66.70
N HIS A 736 -22.25 -12.37 -65.43
CA HIS A 736 -21.64 -13.28 -64.47
C HIS A 736 -22.47 -14.56 -64.48
N ILE A 737 -21.91 -15.56 -65.15
CA ILE A 737 -22.30 -16.96 -65.07
C ILE A 737 -22.35 -17.32 -63.58
N TRP A 738 -23.54 -17.65 -63.08
CA TRP A 738 -23.72 -18.27 -61.77
C TRP A 738 -23.09 -19.66 -61.81
N LYS A 739 -21.81 -19.76 -61.47
CA LYS A 739 -21.22 -21.03 -61.05
C LYS A 739 -21.70 -21.32 -59.63
N CYS A 740 -22.67 -22.21 -59.53
CA CYS A 740 -22.91 -22.95 -58.30
C CYS A 740 -21.68 -23.87 -58.10
N ASN A 741 -20.65 -23.36 -57.40
CA ASN A 741 -19.63 -24.23 -56.84
C ASN A 741 -20.23 -24.86 -55.59
N ILE A 742 -20.74 -26.07 -55.76
CA ILE A 742 -20.96 -27.00 -54.66
C ILE A 742 -19.56 -27.41 -54.18
N HIS A 743 -19.18 -26.96 -52.98
CA HIS A 743 -18.17 -27.58 -52.15
C HIS A 743 -18.67 -27.65 -50.72
#